data_AF-A0A8A1M2C3-F1
#
_entry.id   AF-A0A8A1M2C3-F1
#
_cell.length_a   1.000
_cell.length_b   1.000
_cell.length_c   1.000
_cell.angle_alpha   90.00
_cell.angle_beta   90.00
_cell.angle_gamma   90.00
#
_symmetry.space_group_name_H-M   'P 1'
#
loop_
_entity.id
_entity.type
_entity.pdbx_description
1 polymer ?
#
loop_
_entity_poly.entity_id
_entity_poly.type
_entity_poly.pdbx_seq_one_letter_code
_entity_poly.pdbx_strand_id
1 'polypeptide(L)'
;MESQDDLAPTFCIGQHETRRTVPVSPQLVQLAQEGNYDLLTTPITTPLFHSRVLTLLSTHLSDSRPPVLDPTLTLGTSHNTSPVTVPPLSPEDTFLTPNESTSQLVGVTSPWIDLCSPDPLIADISRQVLNLEVAYAAFCGVSFVIIPGPRLHHGNVHGEGLMYYARAVQDILNIGLYIQVHIWFGMVDIPDLETSNVGDLAPFARADYLIVGNYSPTKVDLFALSIPKHLPPMSVQARWHAEQVHILTIAGSSFIKNQKGFPVLPKAHQAMIARMMQLRIPPWIILCDVGPIPGLEIGKSGSETDSTPGISPRIEAEEADPTPAEAHRNFRSGSNKKNFDPTPHLSYMRNLQQKQPARTPMERFGVGYQDYLQAPLQPLTVNLESITYEVFEKDPIKYEWYERAIAKALKDWAEQGKPTCHPEGHVVLAVVGAGRGPLVTRAIRASVETGVAIEVWVVEKNPNAFVLLQRHNEGLWGGCVNLVKSDMRSWKGPHHLAPESGDSDEPPKIIHTPIDILVSELLGSFGDNELSPECLDGVTHLLNPVHGISIPASYSAHLSPISSPRLHADIANQSITNPAAPETPYVVMLHAFDFLSTLQKPVEPKKSASASKPTSEGGGNGGGQSTQGGGNTSSPRPSESPTPIIKSAWSFSHPNINAPPPSPVSSTISNAHNVRRTRLAFPCRERGTCHGLAGYFETVLYDDVELSTNPVTMDAKSAGMISWFPIYFPLKTPLTVPANSEIVVTMYRQTDNRKVWYEWIVEVFARDTLSPLPATTTSGASSQPQQPSSSASSSLPHPPPPPPPSPSPSSTSPPARAEKGTDVDKDKAAGDFRRVRVAMSELHSSIKDGCLM
;
A
#
# COMPACT_ATOMS: atom_id res chain seq x y z
N MET A 1 7.65 -32.57 -5.03
CA MET A 1 7.19 -32.16 -3.68
C MET A 1 6.09 -31.14 -3.90
N GLU A 2 4.85 -31.60 -3.90
CA GLU A 2 3.65 -30.73 -3.96
C GLU A 2 2.98 -30.76 -2.57
N SER A 3 1.95 -29.94 -2.36
CA SER A 3 1.13 -29.86 -1.13
C SER A 3 1.75 -29.20 0.12
N GLN A 4 2.39 -28.03 -0.02
CA GLN A 4 2.54 -27.09 1.12
C GLN A 4 2.19 -25.62 0.80
N ASP A 5 2.40 -25.14 -0.43
CA ASP A 5 2.27 -23.70 -0.75
C ASP A 5 0.82 -23.19 -1.00
N ASP A 6 -0.13 -24.08 -1.30
CA ASP A 6 -1.54 -23.73 -1.53
C ASP A 6 -2.38 -23.65 -0.23
N LEU A 7 -1.74 -23.39 0.92
CA LEU A 7 -2.44 -23.03 2.15
C LEU A 7 -3.13 -21.66 2.01
N ALA A 8 -4.46 -21.71 1.86
CA ALA A 8 -5.33 -20.54 1.93
C ALA A 8 -5.15 -19.81 3.28
N PRO A 9 -5.25 -18.47 3.33
CA PRO A 9 -4.94 -17.71 4.54
C PRO A 9 -5.85 -18.12 5.71
N THR A 10 -5.24 -18.61 6.78
CA THR A 10 -5.96 -18.98 8.01
C THR A 10 -6.47 -17.72 8.69
N PHE A 11 -7.78 -17.63 8.91
CA PHE A 11 -8.36 -16.53 9.66
C PHE A 11 -8.17 -16.80 11.15
N CYS A 12 -7.58 -15.86 11.88
CA CYS A 12 -7.73 -15.80 13.33
C CYS A 12 -9.07 -15.12 13.62
N ILE A 13 -10.00 -15.79 14.30
CA ILE A 13 -11.37 -15.32 14.54
C ILE A 13 -11.70 -15.36 16.04
N GLY A 14 -11.90 -14.18 16.63
CA GLY A 14 -12.36 -14.02 18.00
C GLY A 14 -13.80 -13.56 18.16
N GLN A 15 -14.27 -13.58 19.40
CA GLN A 15 -15.60 -13.09 19.80
C GLN A 15 -15.48 -11.87 20.73
N HIS A 16 -16.32 -10.85 20.50
CA HIS A 16 -16.54 -9.71 21.38
C HIS A 16 -18.02 -9.56 21.73
N GLU A 17 -18.28 -9.10 22.95
CA GLU A 17 -19.62 -8.90 23.50
C GLU A 17 -19.59 -7.66 24.40
N THR A 18 -20.13 -6.54 23.92
CA THR A 18 -19.99 -5.22 24.59
C THR A 18 -20.74 -5.15 25.93
N ARG A 19 -21.64 -6.09 26.21
CA ARG A 19 -22.43 -6.16 27.45
C ARG A 19 -22.16 -7.42 28.28
N ARG A 20 -20.95 -7.99 28.21
CA ARG A 20 -20.56 -9.17 29.00
C ARG A 20 -20.59 -8.88 30.50
N THR A 21 -21.58 -9.44 31.20
CA THR A 21 -21.72 -9.37 32.67
C THR A 21 -21.10 -10.54 33.42
N VAL A 22 -20.64 -11.57 32.71
CA VAL A 22 -20.11 -12.82 33.26
C VAL A 22 -18.58 -12.85 33.07
N PRO A 23 -17.79 -13.24 34.08
CA PRO A 23 -16.34 -13.34 33.96
C PRO A 23 -15.92 -14.35 32.88
N VAL A 24 -14.84 -14.06 32.15
CA VAL A 24 -14.27 -14.99 31.16
C VAL A 24 -13.43 -16.03 31.88
N SER A 25 -14.06 -17.11 32.34
CA SER A 25 -13.37 -18.23 33.00
C SER A 25 -12.58 -19.08 31.99
N PRO A 26 -11.56 -19.84 32.43
CA PRO A 26 -10.86 -20.81 31.58
C PRO A 26 -11.80 -21.82 30.89
N GLN A 27 -12.92 -22.17 31.54
CA GLN A 27 -13.95 -23.05 30.98
C GLN A 27 -14.67 -22.38 29.79
N LEU A 28 -14.93 -21.07 29.85
CA LEU A 28 -15.53 -20.31 28.75
C LEU A 28 -14.55 -20.17 27.57
N VAL A 29 -13.24 -20.07 27.85
CA VAL A 29 -12.19 -20.10 26.82
C VAL A 29 -12.15 -21.48 26.14
N GLN A 30 -12.20 -22.58 26.90
CA GLN A 30 -12.27 -23.94 26.34
C GLN A 30 -13.52 -24.13 25.47
N LEU A 31 -14.70 -23.73 25.95
CA LEU A 31 -15.95 -23.81 25.16
C LEU A 31 -15.89 -22.96 23.88
N ALA A 32 -15.18 -21.83 23.89
CA ALA A 32 -14.96 -21.02 22.69
C ALA A 32 -14.03 -21.71 21.68
N GLN A 33 -12.96 -22.37 22.15
CA GLN A 33 -12.07 -23.19 21.30
C GLN A 33 -12.81 -24.39 20.69
N GLU A 34 -13.60 -25.11 21.48
CA GLU A 34 -14.49 -26.19 20.99
C GLU A 34 -15.51 -25.66 19.98
N GLY A 35 -15.96 -24.41 20.15
CA GLY A 35 -16.76 -23.64 19.20
C GLY A 35 -16.01 -23.16 17.94
N ASN A 36 -14.69 -23.37 17.82
CA ASN A 36 -13.78 -22.88 16.76
C ASN A 36 -13.53 -21.36 16.75
N TYR A 37 -13.59 -20.68 17.90
CA TYR A 37 -13.00 -19.35 18.10
C TYR A 37 -11.54 -19.47 18.56
N ASP A 38 -10.68 -18.60 18.04
CA ASP A 38 -9.22 -18.64 18.31
C ASP A 38 -8.82 -17.73 19.50
N LEU A 39 -9.64 -16.73 19.85
CA LEU A 39 -9.42 -15.80 20.96
C LEU A 39 -10.73 -15.21 21.51
N LEU A 40 -10.71 -14.68 22.73
CA LEU A 40 -11.83 -13.95 23.33
C LEU A 40 -11.41 -12.56 23.80
N THR A 41 -12.29 -11.56 23.65
CA THR A 41 -12.11 -10.29 24.37
C THR A 41 -12.65 -10.38 25.79
N THR A 42 -11.99 -9.72 26.75
CA THR A 42 -12.53 -9.47 28.09
C THR A 42 -12.45 -7.98 28.43
N PRO A 43 -13.48 -7.38 29.05
CA PRO A 43 -13.29 -6.08 29.71
C PRO A 43 -12.25 -6.23 30.83
N ILE A 44 -11.43 -5.20 31.02
CA ILE A 44 -10.41 -5.19 32.08
C ILE A 44 -11.04 -4.87 33.45
N THR A 45 -12.08 -4.03 33.48
CA THR A 45 -12.80 -3.63 34.72
C THR A 45 -14.30 -3.92 34.65
N THR A 46 -14.96 -3.85 35.80
CA THR A 46 -16.40 -4.11 35.99
C THR A 46 -17.22 -2.81 35.97
N PRO A 47 -18.55 -2.89 35.76
CA PRO A 47 -19.45 -1.76 35.97
C PRO A 47 -19.44 -1.18 37.40
N LEU A 48 -18.92 -1.91 38.39
CA LEU A 48 -18.75 -1.41 39.77
C LEU A 48 -17.62 -0.37 39.84
N PHE A 49 -16.49 -0.62 39.17
CA PHE A 49 -15.40 0.34 39.06
C PHE A 49 -15.86 1.64 38.38
N HIS A 50 -16.58 1.52 37.26
CA HIS A 50 -17.22 2.64 36.56
C HIS A 50 -18.14 3.45 37.49
N SER A 51 -19.01 2.75 38.23
CA SER A 51 -19.90 3.38 39.22
C SER A 51 -19.12 4.11 40.34
N ARG A 52 -17.98 3.56 40.78
CA ARG A 52 -17.11 4.21 41.77
C ARG A 52 -16.45 5.47 41.22
N VAL A 53 -15.94 5.44 40.00
CA VAL A 53 -15.32 6.61 39.36
C VAL A 53 -16.36 7.72 39.12
N LEU A 54 -17.57 7.37 38.68
CA LEU A 54 -18.68 8.33 38.59
C LEU A 54 -19.05 8.92 39.95
N THR A 55 -19.10 8.10 41.01
CA THR A 55 -19.39 8.58 42.39
C THR A 55 -18.31 9.54 42.90
N LEU A 56 -17.03 9.25 42.63
CA LEU A 56 -15.90 10.12 42.96
C LEU A 56 -16.01 11.47 42.23
N LEU A 57 -16.26 11.45 40.92
CA LEU A 57 -16.42 12.64 40.09
C LEU A 57 -17.64 13.47 40.51
N SER A 58 -18.80 12.86 40.71
CA SER A 58 -20.02 13.58 41.11
C SER A 58 -19.90 14.20 42.49
N THR A 59 -19.20 13.55 43.43
CA THR A 59 -18.90 14.12 44.75
C THR A 59 -17.99 15.35 44.60
N HIS A 60 -16.87 15.23 43.87
CA HIS A 60 -15.95 16.33 43.66
C HIS A 60 -16.59 17.53 42.94
N LEU A 61 -17.44 17.28 41.94
CA LEU A 61 -18.20 18.33 41.25
C LEU A 61 -19.24 18.98 42.18
N SER A 62 -19.83 18.24 43.12
CA SER A 62 -20.78 18.77 44.11
C SER A 62 -20.10 19.65 45.19
N ASP A 63 -18.86 19.33 45.55
CA ASP A 63 -18.03 20.14 46.47
C ASP A 63 -17.40 21.38 45.78
N SER A 64 -17.43 21.43 44.44
CA SER A 64 -16.88 22.55 43.67
C SER A 64 -17.65 23.85 43.93
N ARG A 65 -16.93 24.98 43.95
CA ARG A 65 -17.52 26.30 44.24
C ARG A 65 -17.39 27.22 43.02
N PRO A 66 -18.32 28.17 42.81
CA PRO A 66 -18.17 29.17 41.77
C PRO A 66 -16.84 29.94 41.96
N PRO A 67 -16.14 30.30 40.87
CA PRO A 67 -14.83 30.92 40.94
C PRO A 67 -14.91 32.29 41.63
N VAL A 68 -14.11 32.47 42.68
CA VAL A 68 -13.94 33.78 43.33
C VAL A 68 -12.90 34.56 42.55
N LEU A 69 -13.28 35.72 42.04
CA LEU A 69 -12.39 36.65 41.34
C LEU A 69 -11.53 37.42 42.35
N ASP A 70 -10.21 37.30 42.21
CA ASP A 70 -9.26 38.19 42.87
C ASP A 70 -9.40 39.63 42.29
N PRO A 71 -9.28 40.71 43.09
CA PRO A 71 -9.34 42.09 42.61
C PRO A 71 -8.30 42.46 41.54
N THR A 72 -7.28 41.64 41.31
CA THR A 72 -6.29 41.78 40.22
C THR A 72 -6.71 41.13 38.89
N LEU A 73 -7.92 40.54 38.80
CA LEU A 73 -8.53 39.95 37.59
C LEU A 73 -7.71 38.86 36.86
N THR A 74 -6.62 38.35 37.45
CA THR A 74 -5.62 37.54 36.73
C THR A 74 -5.57 36.05 37.11
N LEU A 75 -6.14 35.63 38.24
CA LEU A 75 -6.38 34.21 38.55
C LEU A 75 -7.50 34.05 39.60
N GLY A 76 -8.56 33.32 39.23
CA GLY A 76 -9.61 32.93 40.17
C GLY A 76 -9.20 31.66 40.92
N THR A 77 -8.81 31.79 42.19
CA THR A 77 -8.45 30.62 43.01
C THR A 77 -9.67 30.04 43.73
N SER A 78 -9.87 28.74 43.57
CA SER A 78 -10.93 27.94 44.22
C SER A 78 -10.55 26.46 44.16
N HIS A 79 -11.32 25.57 44.80
CA HIS A 79 -11.01 24.14 44.86
C HIS A 79 -11.02 23.42 43.50
N ASN A 80 -11.49 24.08 42.43
CA ASN A 80 -11.79 23.53 41.10
C ASN A 80 -10.55 23.08 40.28
N THR A 81 -9.36 23.10 40.91
CA THR A 81 -8.07 22.62 40.40
C THR A 81 -7.40 21.59 41.33
N SER A 82 -8.07 21.13 42.39
CA SER A 82 -7.55 20.08 43.27
C SER A 82 -7.46 18.75 42.51
N PRO A 83 -6.32 18.04 42.49
CA PRO A 83 -6.18 16.81 41.72
C PRO A 83 -7.05 15.69 42.30
N VAL A 84 -7.94 15.13 41.47
CA VAL A 84 -8.75 13.97 41.81
C VAL A 84 -7.96 12.71 41.47
N THR A 85 -7.46 12.02 42.49
CA THR A 85 -6.76 10.73 42.32
C THR A 85 -7.75 9.58 42.31
N VAL A 86 -7.77 8.78 41.24
CA VAL A 86 -8.57 7.55 41.14
C VAL A 86 -7.93 6.47 42.03
N PRO A 87 -8.67 5.86 42.99
CA PRO A 87 -8.13 4.80 43.83
C PRO A 87 -7.73 3.54 43.02
N PRO A 88 -6.67 2.81 43.43
CA PRO A 88 -6.27 1.55 42.82
C PRO A 88 -7.40 0.51 42.74
N LEU A 89 -7.26 -0.44 41.82
CA LEU A 89 -8.24 -1.52 41.64
C LEU A 89 -8.29 -2.46 42.86
N SER A 90 -9.51 -2.83 43.25
CA SER A 90 -9.85 -3.85 44.23
C SER A 90 -10.37 -5.13 43.54
N PRO A 91 -10.55 -6.25 44.26
CA PRO A 91 -11.11 -7.48 43.70
C PRO A 91 -12.54 -7.38 43.15
N GLU A 92 -13.26 -6.29 43.43
CA GLU A 92 -14.62 -6.03 42.92
C GLU A 92 -14.60 -5.22 41.61
N ASP A 93 -13.50 -4.50 41.35
CA ASP A 93 -13.32 -3.65 40.17
C ASP A 93 -12.96 -4.42 38.90
N THR A 94 -12.54 -5.68 39.02
CA THR A 94 -12.03 -6.47 37.90
C THR A 94 -12.34 -7.96 38.06
N PHE A 95 -12.72 -8.59 36.95
CA PHE A 95 -12.85 -10.04 36.84
C PHE A 95 -11.60 -10.71 36.24
N LEU A 96 -10.61 -9.91 35.81
CA LEU A 96 -9.37 -10.42 35.24
C LEU A 96 -8.47 -10.92 36.37
N THR A 97 -7.93 -12.13 36.23
CA THR A 97 -6.94 -12.69 37.17
C THR A 97 -5.82 -13.38 36.39
N PRO A 98 -4.57 -13.41 36.89
CA PRO A 98 -3.49 -14.17 36.26
C PRO A 98 -3.85 -15.67 36.19
N ASN A 99 -3.97 -16.22 34.99
CA ASN A 99 -4.26 -17.64 34.76
C ASN A 99 -3.72 -18.09 33.40
N GLU A 100 -3.67 -19.41 33.15
CA GLU A 100 -3.08 -19.99 31.94
C GLU A 100 -3.78 -19.52 30.64
N SER A 101 -5.10 -19.28 30.71
CA SER A 101 -5.90 -18.81 29.57
C SER A 101 -5.73 -17.32 29.27
N THR A 102 -5.14 -16.50 30.16
CA THR A 102 -4.98 -15.05 29.94
C THR A 102 -4.13 -14.72 28.70
N SER A 103 -3.24 -15.64 28.31
CA SER A 103 -2.47 -15.57 27.05
C SER A 103 -3.32 -15.53 25.77
N GLN A 104 -4.58 -15.97 25.85
CA GLN A 104 -5.55 -16.05 24.74
C GLN A 104 -6.64 -14.96 24.83
N LEU A 105 -6.55 -14.09 25.84
CA LEU A 105 -7.48 -13.01 26.07
C LEU A 105 -6.93 -11.70 25.50
N VAL A 106 -7.80 -10.97 24.81
CA VAL A 106 -7.56 -9.58 24.41
C VAL A 106 -8.27 -8.69 25.43
N GLY A 107 -7.51 -7.89 26.17
CA GLY A 107 -8.06 -6.92 27.12
C GLY A 107 -8.76 -5.78 26.37
N VAL A 108 -9.91 -5.34 26.84
CA VAL A 108 -10.63 -4.16 26.33
C VAL A 108 -10.73 -3.15 27.46
N THR A 109 -10.23 -1.93 27.24
CA THR A 109 -10.34 -0.84 28.22
C THR A 109 -11.74 -0.22 28.23
N SER A 110 -12.04 0.50 29.29
CA SER A 110 -13.32 1.16 29.54
C SER A 110 -13.74 2.13 28.42
N PRO A 111 -14.85 1.88 27.68
CA PRO A 111 -15.27 2.74 26.56
C PRO A 111 -15.88 4.08 27.00
N TRP A 112 -16.14 4.25 28.30
CA TRP A 112 -16.69 5.47 28.91
C TRP A 112 -15.65 6.54 29.22
N ILE A 113 -14.35 6.25 29.02
CA ILE A 113 -13.28 7.24 29.17
C ILE A 113 -13.29 8.24 28.00
N ASP A 114 -12.84 9.47 28.28
CA ASP A 114 -12.65 10.51 27.27
C ASP A 114 -11.29 11.20 27.44
N LEU A 115 -10.29 10.59 26.80
CA LEU A 115 -8.90 11.08 26.73
C LEU A 115 -8.75 12.34 25.84
N CYS A 116 -9.80 12.71 25.10
CA CYS A 116 -9.84 13.89 24.23
C CYS A 116 -10.66 15.05 24.82
N SER A 117 -11.25 14.88 26.00
CA SER A 117 -12.09 15.91 26.63
C SER A 117 -11.37 17.27 26.71
N PRO A 118 -12.02 18.38 26.32
CA PRO A 118 -11.46 19.72 26.50
C PRO A 118 -11.46 20.16 27.97
N ASP A 119 -12.24 19.51 28.85
CA ASP A 119 -12.10 19.68 30.30
C ASP A 119 -10.91 18.84 30.82
N PRO A 120 -9.85 19.47 31.37
CA PRO A 120 -8.66 18.76 31.85
C PRO A 120 -8.92 17.79 33.00
N LEU A 121 -9.98 17.99 33.80
CA LEU A 121 -10.34 17.09 34.89
C LEU A 121 -10.81 15.73 34.34
N ILE A 122 -11.66 15.76 33.33
CA ILE A 122 -12.18 14.56 32.67
C ILE A 122 -11.07 13.84 31.89
N ALA A 123 -10.21 14.60 31.20
CA ALA A 123 -9.07 14.04 30.49
C ALA A 123 -8.07 13.36 31.43
N ASP A 124 -7.75 13.95 32.59
CA ASP A 124 -6.83 13.34 33.55
C ASP A 124 -7.43 12.14 34.30
N ILE A 125 -8.71 12.19 34.71
CA ILE A 125 -9.39 11.02 35.28
C ILE A 125 -9.42 9.87 34.26
N SER A 126 -9.70 10.17 32.98
CA SER A 126 -9.67 9.19 31.88
C SER A 126 -8.28 8.58 31.69
N ARG A 127 -7.22 9.40 31.78
CA ARG A 127 -5.82 8.96 31.72
C ARG A 127 -5.42 8.09 32.93
N GLN A 128 -5.84 8.46 34.14
CA GLN A 128 -5.61 7.68 35.36
C GLN A 128 -6.31 6.31 35.29
N VAL A 129 -7.57 6.27 34.83
CA VAL A 129 -8.31 5.02 34.57
C VAL A 129 -7.56 4.14 33.56
N LEU A 130 -7.19 4.69 32.41
CA LEU A 130 -6.47 3.95 31.37
C LEU A 130 -5.14 3.37 31.90
N ASN A 131 -4.39 4.16 32.67
CA ASN A 131 -3.12 3.72 33.27
C ASN A 131 -3.33 2.59 34.28
N LEU A 132 -4.39 2.63 35.11
CA LEU A 132 -4.74 1.54 36.03
C LEU A 132 -5.14 0.26 35.28
N GLU A 133 -5.94 0.38 34.22
CA GLU A 133 -6.38 -0.78 33.42
C GLU A 133 -5.21 -1.44 32.69
N VAL A 134 -4.35 -0.67 32.01
CA VAL A 134 -3.20 -1.24 31.29
C VAL A 134 -2.15 -1.80 32.28
N ALA A 135 -1.91 -1.15 33.41
CA ALA A 135 -1.02 -1.69 34.46
C ALA A 135 -1.53 -3.03 35.00
N TYR A 136 -2.85 -3.18 35.20
CA TYR A 136 -3.42 -4.42 35.71
C TYR A 136 -3.48 -5.54 34.66
N ALA A 137 -3.75 -5.20 33.39
CA ALA A 137 -3.60 -6.13 32.27
C ALA A 137 -2.15 -6.63 32.14
N ALA A 138 -1.16 -5.74 32.33
CA ALA A 138 0.27 -6.07 32.33
C ALA A 138 0.72 -6.88 33.56
N PHE A 139 0.01 -6.77 34.70
CA PHE A 139 0.19 -7.67 35.84
C PHE A 139 -0.40 -9.07 35.57
N CYS A 140 -1.54 -9.16 34.87
CA CYS A 140 -2.23 -10.43 34.62
C CYS A 140 -1.64 -11.25 33.46
N GLY A 141 -0.72 -10.71 32.66
CA GLY A 141 -0.10 -11.41 31.52
C GLY A 141 -0.85 -11.24 30.19
N VAL A 142 -1.76 -10.27 30.07
CA VAL A 142 -2.47 -9.97 28.82
C VAL A 142 -1.48 -9.39 27.81
N SER A 143 -1.32 -10.02 26.64
CA SER A 143 -0.37 -9.56 25.61
C SER A 143 -0.93 -8.49 24.67
N PHE A 144 -2.26 -8.39 24.54
CA PHE A 144 -2.94 -7.51 23.58
C PHE A 144 -4.05 -6.72 24.27
N VAL A 145 -4.03 -5.39 24.15
CA VAL A 145 -5.06 -4.50 24.72
C VAL A 145 -5.66 -3.61 23.64
N ILE A 146 -6.98 -3.65 23.50
CA ILE A 146 -7.77 -2.75 22.67
C ILE A 146 -8.19 -1.53 23.50
N ILE A 147 -7.89 -0.33 23.00
CA ILE A 147 -8.30 0.94 23.58
C ILE A 147 -9.28 1.67 22.64
N PRO A 148 -10.27 2.44 23.13
CA PRO A 148 -11.17 3.20 22.28
C PRO A 148 -10.40 4.31 21.53
N GLY A 149 -10.75 4.55 20.27
CA GLY A 149 -10.17 5.64 19.49
C GLY A 149 -10.44 7.04 20.06
N PRO A 150 -9.65 8.05 19.67
CA PRO A 150 -9.85 9.44 20.04
C PRO A 150 -11.22 9.93 19.57
N ARG A 151 -12.00 10.48 20.50
CA ARG A 151 -13.23 11.22 20.22
C ARG A 151 -12.86 12.56 19.60
N LEU A 152 -13.42 12.90 18.44
CA LEU A 152 -12.99 14.07 17.64
C LEU A 152 -13.98 15.25 17.69
N HIS A 153 -15.12 15.07 18.35
CA HIS A 153 -16.23 16.03 18.35
C HIS A 153 -16.73 16.32 19.78
N HIS A 154 -16.45 17.53 20.27
CA HIS A 154 -16.94 18.02 21.57
C HIS A 154 -17.85 19.22 21.35
N GLY A 155 -19.04 18.95 20.81
CA GLY A 155 -19.98 19.98 20.35
C GLY A 155 -19.40 20.74 19.14
N ASN A 156 -18.98 21.98 19.36
CA ASN A 156 -18.32 22.82 18.35
C ASN A 156 -16.79 22.75 18.41
N VAL A 157 -16.20 22.13 19.44
CA VAL A 157 -14.75 22.02 19.62
C VAL A 157 -14.24 20.77 18.89
N HIS A 158 -13.15 20.92 18.12
CA HIS A 158 -12.57 19.86 17.31
C HIS A 158 -11.05 19.79 17.45
N GLY A 159 -10.53 18.59 17.73
CA GLY A 159 -9.13 18.22 17.48
C GLY A 159 -8.10 18.52 18.59
N GLU A 160 -8.29 19.51 19.47
CA GLU A 160 -7.30 19.83 20.52
C GLU A 160 -7.02 18.65 21.48
N GLY A 161 -8.05 17.84 21.76
CA GLY A 161 -7.97 16.61 22.56
C GLY A 161 -6.95 15.57 22.07
N LEU A 162 -6.57 15.59 20.79
CA LEU A 162 -5.70 14.58 20.20
C LEU A 162 -4.28 14.57 20.80
N MET A 163 -3.78 15.73 21.26
CA MET A 163 -2.47 15.81 21.92
C MET A 163 -2.49 15.14 23.30
N TYR A 164 -3.60 15.24 24.04
CA TYR A 164 -3.81 14.56 25.31
C TYR A 164 -3.94 13.06 25.11
N TYR A 165 -4.67 12.64 24.08
CA TYR A 165 -4.77 11.24 23.66
C TYR A 165 -3.41 10.64 23.32
N ALA A 166 -2.62 11.30 22.45
CA ALA A 166 -1.29 10.82 22.06
C ALA A 166 -0.33 10.70 23.27
N ARG A 167 -0.42 11.64 24.22
CA ARG A 167 0.33 11.56 25.48
C ARG A 167 -0.14 10.41 26.38
N ALA A 168 -1.43 10.15 26.48
CA ALA A 168 -1.96 9.02 27.24
C ALA A 168 -1.51 7.67 26.64
N VAL A 169 -1.45 7.56 25.31
CA VAL A 169 -0.85 6.41 24.62
C VAL A 169 0.63 6.28 24.94
N GLN A 170 1.38 7.39 24.98
CA GLN A 170 2.79 7.36 25.37
C GLN A 170 2.99 6.94 26.83
N ASP A 171 2.14 7.39 27.76
CA ASP A 171 2.17 6.96 29.16
C ASP A 171 2.01 5.42 29.27
N ILE A 172 0.98 4.84 28.63
CA ILE A 172 0.72 3.39 28.73
C ILE A 172 1.77 2.50 28.05
N LEU A 173 2.42 2.97 26.97
CA LEU A 173 3.51 2.24 26.31
C LEU A 173 4.75 2.12 27.22
N ASN A 174 4.94 3.04 28.17
CA ASN A 174 5.99 2.93 29.19
C ASN A 174 5.58 2.04 30.38
N ILE A 175 4.28 1.91 30.65
CA ILE A 175 3.73 1.04 31.70
C ILE A 175 3.76 -0.44 31.25
N GLY A 176 3.23 -0.73 30.06
CA GLY A 176 3.09 -2.08 29.51
C GLY A 176 4.12 -2.39 28.44
N LEU A 177 5.42 -2.40 28.77
CA LEU A 177 6.54 -2.54 27.82
C LEU A 177 6.47 -3.77 26.86
N TYR A 178 5.67 -4.79 27.19
CA TYR A 178 5.46 -5.97 26.35
C TYR A 178 4.05 -6.07 25.74
N ILE A 179 3.12 -5.17 26.11
CA ILE A 179 1.74 -5.17 25.61
C ILE A 179 1.68 -4.51 24.24
N GLN A 180 1.00 -5.17 23.30
CA GLN A 180 0.61 -4.55 22.04
C GLN A 180 -0.71 -3.81 22.22
N VAL A 181 -0.67 -2.49 22.03
CA VAL A 181 -1.83 -1.59 22.14
C VAL A 181 -2.46 -1.42 20.77
N HIS A 182 -3.76 -1.70 20.66
CA HIS A 182 -4.55 -1.58 19.44
C HIS A 182 -5.62 -0.50 19.60
N ILE A 183 -5.63 0.51 18.74
CA ILE A 183 -6.55 1.66 18.87
C ILE A 183 -7.80 1.44 18.02
N TRP A 184 -8.96 1.25 18.64
CA TRP A 184 -10.21 0.87 17.96
C TRP A 184 -10.93 2.08 17.34
N PHE A 185 -10.84 2.21 16.02
CA PHE A 185 -11.53 3.24 15.23
C PHE A 185 -12.63 2.66 14.33
N GLY A 186 -13.62 3.49 14.01
CA GLY A 186 -14.51 3.27 12.86
C GLY A 186 -13.79 3.55 11.54
N MET A 187 -14.02 2.71 10.52
CA MET A 187 -13.51 2.94 9.15
C MET A 187 -14.02 4.25 8.52
N VAL A 188 -15.16 4.72 9.02
CA VAL A 188 -15.76 6.01 8.71
C VAL A 188 -16.07 6.70 10.03
N ASP A 189 -15.72 7.97 10.08
CA ASP A 189 -16.08 8.94 11.10
C ASP A 189 -17.52 9.40 10.83
N ILE A 190 -18.43 9.11 11.76
CA ILE A 190 -19.87 9.36 11.63
C ILE A 190 -20.32 10.01 12.95
N PRO A 191 -20.37 11.36 13.04
CA PRO A 191 -20.72 12.07 14.28
C PRO A 191 -22.08 11.66 14.85
N ASP A 192 -23.06 11.37 13.99
CA ASP A 192 -24.40 10.91 14.38
C ASP A 192 -24.41 9.52 15.10
N LEU A 193 -23.28 8.81 15.11
CA LEU A 193 -23.08 7.54 15.82
C LEU A 193 -22.18 7.66 17.05
N GLU A 194 -21.63 8.83 17.38
CA GLU A 194 -21.00 9.10 18.69
C GLU A 194 -22.07 9.31 19.78
N THR A 195 -23.03 8.40 19.88
CA THR A 195 -24.07 8.43 20.91
C THR A 195 -23.44 8.16 22.28
N SER A 196 -23.35 9.20 23.12
CA SER A 196 -22.88 9.08 24.50
C SER A 196 -23.69 8.01 25.24
N ASN A 197 -23.01 6.95 25.70
CA ASN A 197 -23.67 5.89 26.46
C ASN A 197 -24.06 6.40 27.86
N VAL A 198 -25.04 5.75 28.49
CA VAL A 198 -25.43 6.14 29.86
C VAL A 198 -24.26 5.92 30.82
N GLY A 199 -23.79 6.98 31.45
CA GLY A 199 -22.61 6.97 32.35
C GLY A 199 -21.27 7.32 31.68
N ASP A 200 -21.26 7.71 30.40
CA ASP A 200 -20.09 8.29 29.74
C ASP A 200 -19.51 9.50 30.51
N LEU A 201 -18.20 9.74 30.45
CA LEU A 201 -17.58 10.90 31.10
C LEU A 201 -17.71 12.20 30.30
N ALA A 202 -17.84 12.16 28.97
CA ALA A 202 -17.89 13.38 28.15
C ALA A 202 -19.03 14.34 28.54
N PRO A 203 -20.25 13.89 28.92
CA PRO A 203 -21.31 14.76 29.43
C PRO A 203 -21.02 15.47 30.76
N PHE A 204 -19.95 15.12 31.49
CA PHE A 204 -19.54 15.77 32.74
C PHE A 204 -18.49 16.88 32.54
N ALA A 205 -18.05 17.13 31.29
CA ALA A 205 -17.15 18.25 30.98
C ALA A 205 -17.80 19.60 31.33
N ARG A 206 -17.10 20.44 32.10
CA ARG A 206 -17.62 21.74 32.55
C ARG A 206 -17.80 22.70 31.37
N ALA A 207 -18.92 23.41 31.34
CA ALA A 207 -19.34 24.23 30.20
C ALA A 207 -18.33 25.31 29.77
N ASP A 208 -17.52 25.82 30.71
CA ASP A 208 -16.47 26.81 30.45
C ASP A 208 -15.39 26.32 29.45
N TYR A 209 -15.22 25.00 29.32
CA TYR A 209 -14.26 24.37 28.39
C TYR A 209 -14.88 24.01 27.02
N LEU A 210 -16.17 24.29 26.80
CA LEU A 210 -16.90 23.94 25.56
C LEU A 210 -17.06 25.13 24.58
N ILE A 211 -16.36 26.26 24.81
CA ILE A 211 -16.59 27.54 24.10
C ILE A 211 -15.29 28.15 23.55
N VAL A 212 -14.64 27.50 22.58
CA VAL A 212 -13.50 28.08 21.83
C VAL A 212 -13.51 27.67 20.34
N GLY A 213 -13.27 28.65 19.46
CA GLY A 213 -12.46 28.52 18.23
C GLY A 213 -12.95 27.66 17.04
N ASN A 214 -13.26 28.32 15.92
CA ASN A 214 -13.28 27.66 14.60
C ASN A 214 -11.86 27.26 14.17
N TYR A 215 -11.50 25.98 14.30
CA TYR A 215 -10.27 25.41 13.75
C TYR A 215 -10.56 24.23 12.81
N SER A 216 -9.82 24.14 11.70
CA SER A 216 -9.94 23.05 10.73
C SER A 216 -9.10 21.84 11.17
N PRO A 217 -9.68 20.63 11.32
CA PRO A 217 -8.97 19.49 11.89
C PRO A 217 -7.93 18.87 10.94
N THR A 218 -6.68 18.79 11.40
CA THR A 218 -5.69 17.85 10.88
C THR A 218 -5.99 16.46 11.42
N LYS A 219 -6.44 15.54 10.56
CA LYS A 219 -6.75 14.16 10.97
C LYS A 219 -5.49 13.29 10.94
N VAL A 220 -5.31 12.48 11.97
CA VAL A 220 -4.16 11.57 12.15
C VAL A 220 -4.68 10.13 12.20
N ASP A 221 -3.90 9.22 11.64
CA ASP A 221 -4.30 7.85 11.28
C ASP A 221 -3.35 6.83 11.99
N LEU A 222 -3.87 5.88 12.79
CA LEU A 222 -3.14 4.86 13.60
C LEU A 222 -4.11 3.85 14.26
N PHE A 223 -4.13 2.55 13.90
CA PHE A 223 -5.42 1.83 13.91
C PHE A 223 -5.52 0.30 14.15
N ALA A 224 -6.61 -0.07 14.83
CA ALA A 224 -7.45 -1.26 14.63
C ALA A 224 -8.86 -0.83 14.17
N LEU A 225 -9.57 -1.66 13.40
CA LEU A 225 -10.59 -1.16 12.46
C LEU A 225 -11.96 -1.82 12.61
N SER A 226 -13.03 -1.01 12.68
CA SER A 226 -14.42 -1.48 12.65
C SER A 226 -15.05 -1.35 11.28
N ILE A 227 -15.61 -2.45 10.77
CA ILE A 227 -16.29 -2.49 9.47
C ILE A 227 -17.75 -1.99 9.60
N PRO A 228 -18.09 -0.83 9.00
CA PRO A 228 -19.47 -0.37 8.97
C PRO A 228 -20.37 -1.26 8.10
N LYS A 229 -21.66 -1.26 8.42
CA LYS A 229 -22.72 -1.95 7.65
C LYS A 229 -22.76 -1.53 6.18
N HIS A 230 -22.40 -0.29 5.89
CA HIS A 230 -22.20 0.25 4.54
C HIS A 230 -20.75 0.69 4.40
N LEU A 231 -19.99 0.07 3.49
CA LEU A 231 -18.58 0.41 3.28
C LEU A 231 -18.43 1.79 2.64
N PRO A 232 -17.37 2.54 2.99
CA PRO A 232 -17.03 3.80 2.33
C PRO A 232 -16.50 3.58 0.90
N PRO A 233 -16.28 4.66 0.12
CA PRO A 233 -15.62 4.60 -1.18
C PRO A 233 -14.28 3.85 -1.17
N MET A 234 -13.89 3.31 -2.33
CA MET A 234 -12.65 2.55 -2.48
C MET A 234 -11.39 3.34 -2.07
N SER A 235 -11.38 4.66 -2.24
CA SER A 235 -10.32 5.58 -1.80
C SER A 235 -10.18 5.75 -0.29
N VAL A 236 -11.20 5.34 0.48
CA VAL A 236 -11.08 5.18 1.93
C VAL A 236 -10.54 3.78 2.22
N GLN A 237 -11.13 2.74 1.64
CA GLN A 237 -10.72 1.34 1.83
C GLN A 237 -9.25 1.06 1.43
N ALA A 238 -8.71 1.76 0.43
CA ALA A 238 -7.34 1.57 -0.06
C ALA A 238 -6.29 2.21 0.87
N ARG A 239 -6.55 3.39 1.42
CA ARG A 239 -5.70 3.96 2.51
C ARG A 239 -5.68 3.01 3.72
N TRP A 240 -6.84 2.48 4.11
CA TRP A 240 -6.96 1.45 5.16
C TRP A 240 -6.27 0.10 4.84
N HIS A 241 -5.88 -0.15 3.58
CA HIS A 241 -5.11 -1.31 3.15
C HIS A 241 -3.60 -1.04 3.09
N ALA A 242 -3.19 0.23 3.00
CA ALA A 242 -1.80 0.66 3.13
C ALA A 242 -1.33 0.74 4.60
N GLU A 243 -2.26 0.96 5.53
CA GLU A 243 -2.00 0.95 6.97
C GLU A 243 -1.82 -0.46 7.54
N GLN A 244 -1.02 -0.59 8.60
CA GLN A 244 -0.80 -1.85 9.32
C GLN A 244 -1.97 -2.18 10.26
N VAL A 245 -3.14 -2.46 9.69
CA VAL A 245 -4.33 -2.89 10.45
C VAL A 245 -4.10 -4.29 11.02
N HIS A 246 -4.00 -4.42 12.35
CA HIS A 246 -3.84 -5.72 13.03
C HIS A 246 -5.17 -6.43 13.34
N ILE A 247 -6.24 -5.67 13.60
CA ILE A 247 -7.54 -6.21 14.04
C ILE A 247 -8.67 -5.58 13.21
N LEU A 248 -9.60 -6.44 12.79
CA LEU A 248 -10.74 -6.13 11.94
C LEU A 248 -12.04 -6.60 12.64
N THR A 249 -12.77 -5.65 13.22
CA THR A 249 -14.01 -5.91 13.99
C THR A 249 -15.24 -5.87 13.08
N ILE A 250 -16.12 -6.86 13.21
CA ILE A 250 -17.34 -7.03 12.40
C ILE A 250 -18.54 -7.21 13.34
N ALA A 251 -19.39 -6.19 13.43
CA ALA A 251 -20.64 -6.26 14.18
C ALA A 251 -21.66 -7.20 13.54
N GLY A 252 -22.46 -7.90 14.36
CA GLY A 252 -23.58 -8.72 13.90
C GLY A 252 -24.58 -7.96 13.00
N SER A 253 -24.70 -6.63 13.18
CA SER A 253 -25.53 -5.74 12.38
C SER A 253 -25.05 -5.51 10.93
N SER A 254 -23.81 -5.89 10.61
CA SER A 254 -23.23 -5.85 9.25
C SER A 254 -23.55 -7.10 8.42
N PHE A 255 -24.10 -8.16 9.03
CA PHE A 255 -24.55 -9.36 8.32
C PHE A 255 -25.99 -9.20 7.81
N ILE A 256 -26.28 -9.79 6.65
CA ILE A 256 -27.62 -9.87 6.05
C ILE A 256 -28.06 -11.34 6.00
N LYS A 257 -29.37 -11.60 6.11
CA LYS A 257 -29.89 -12.98 5.99
C LYS A 257 -30.04 -13.38 4.52
N ASN A 258 -29.56 -14.56 4.16
CA ASN A 258 -29.77 -15.15 2.84
C ASN A 258 -31.18 -15.78 2.72
N GLN A 259 -31.54 -16.28 1.53
CA GLN A 259 -32.85 -16.92 1.27
C GLN A 259 -33.17 -18.12 2.18
N LYS A 260 -32.16 -18.74 2.82
CA LYS A 260 -32.30 -19.84 3.77
C LYS A 260 -32.25 -19.37 5.24
N GLY A 261 -32.21 -18.06 5.49
CA GLY A 261 -32.22 -17.45 6.82
C GLY A 261 -30.85 -17.27 7.49
N PHE A 262 -29.78 -17.86 6.97
CA PHE A 262 -28.43 -17.79 7.55
C PHE A 262 -27.78 -16.42 7.33
N PRO A 263 -26.96 -15.92 8.28
CA PRO A 263 -26.18 -14.69 8.10
C PRO A 263 -25.11 -14.86 7.02
N VAL A 264 -24.96 -13.83 6.18
CA VAL A 264 -23.89 -13.71 5.18
C VAL A 264 -23.45 -12.24 5.09
N LEU A 265 -22.21 -11.98 4.69
CA LEU A 265 -21.76 -10.62 4.39
C LEU A 265 -22.08 -10.22 2.93
N PRO A 266 -22.30 -8.93 2.63
CA PRO A 266 -22.41 -8.45 1.24
C PRO A 266 -21.14 -8.72 0.42
N LYS A 267 -21.27 -8.81 -0.92
CA LYS A 267 -20.12 -9.05 -1.82
C LYS A 267 -18.99 -8.01 -1.67
N ALA A 268 -19.32 -6.76 -1.33
CA ALA A 268 -18.32 -5.71 -1.11
C ALA A 268 -17.46 -6.00 0.14
N HIS A 269 -18.10 -6.38 1.26
CA HIS A 269 -17.41 -6.85 2.47
C HIS A 269 -16.57 -8.10 2.21
N GLN A 270 -17.09 -9.08 1.47
CA GLN A 270 -16.33 -10.28 1.08
C GLN A 270 -15.05 -9.92 0.29
N ALA A 271 -15.16 -9.01 -0.70
CA ALA A 271 -14.03 -8.56 -1.50
C ALA A 271 -13.01 -7.73 -0.70
N MET A 272 -13.47 -6.91 0.25
CA MET A 272 -12.57 -6.14 1.12
C MET A 272 -11.81 -7.04 2.10
N ILE A 273 -12.50 -8.02 2.70
CA ILE A 273 -11.89 -9.04 3.56
C ILE A 273 -10.86 -9.84 2.76
N ALA A 274 -11.18 -10.24 1.52
CA ALA A 274 -10.24 -11.00 0.69
C ALA A 274 -8.91 -10.27 0.46
N ARG A 275 -8.95 -8.97 0.12
CA ARG A 275 -7.72 -8.15 -0.03
C ARG A 275 -6.94 -8.06 1.29
N MET A 276 -7.62 -7.76 2.40
CA MET A 276 -6.97 -7.68 3.73
C MET A 276 -6.36 -9.02 4.16
N MET A 277 -6.97 -10.16 3.79
CA MET A 277 -6.47 -11.50 4.09
C MET A 277 -5.34 -11.97 3.15
N GLN A 278 -5.03 -11.21 2.10
CA GLN A 278 -3.84 -11.42 1.26
C GLN A 278 -2.59 -10.72 1.83
N LEU A 279 -2.72 -9.79 2.80
CA LEU A 279 -1.61 -9.05 3.39
C LEU A 279 -0.55 -9.95 4.06
N ARG A 280 0.71 -9.49 4.11
CA ARG A 280 1.86 -10.19 4.74
C ARG A 280 1.54 -10.66 6.16
N ILE A 281 0.83 -9.82 6.90
CA ILE A 281 0.26 -10.10 8.21
C ILE A 281 -1.25 -9.84 8.07
N PRO A 282 -2.09 -10.88 7.88
CA PRO A 282 -3.52 -10.68 7.75
C PRO A 282 -4.13 -10.27 9.11
N PRO A 283 -5.08 -9.33 9.15
CA PRO A 283 -5.68 -8.88 10.41
C PRO A 283 -6.51 -9.98 11.06
N TRP A 284 -6.54 -10.02 12.40
CA TRP A 284 -7.45 -10.88 13.14
C TRP A 284 -8.89 -10.36 13.00
N ILE A 285 -9.84 -11.26 12.85
CA ILE A 285 -11.26 -10.93 12.75
C ILE A 285 -11.88 -11.03 14.15
N ILE A 286 -12.56 -9.99 14.62
CA ILE A 286 -13.34 -10.06 15.86
C ILE A 286 -14.82 -9.89 15.53
N LEU A 287 -15.64 -10.89 15.88
CA LEU A 287 -17.08 -10.85 15.70
C LEU A 287 -17.76 -10.23 16.92
N CYS A 288 -18.31 -9.03 16.75
CA CYS A 288 -18.92 -8.24 17.83
C CYS A 288 -20.44 -8.49 17.92
N ASP A 289 -20.92 -8.81 19.13
CA ASP A 289 -22.34 -8.97 19.48
C ASP A 289 -23.12 -9.96 18.59
N VAL A 290 -22.43 -11.03 18.18
CA VAL A 290 -22.99 -12.10 17.31
C VAL A 290 -23.80 -13.18 18.05
N GLY A 291 -23.95 -13.04 19.37
CA GLY A 291 -24.57 -14.01 20.28
C GLY A 291 -23.58 -14.56 21.33
N PRO A 292 -24.08 -15.16 22.43
CA PRO A 292 -23.25 -15.77 23.46
C PRO A 292 -22.56 -17.06 22.97
N ILE A 293 -21.51 -17.48 23.65
CA ILE A 293 -20.81 -18.75 23.39
C ILE A 293 -21.73 -19.92 23.83
N PRO A 294 -21.94 -20.96 23.00
CA PRO A 294 -22.75 -22.12 23.38
C PRO A 294 -22.18 -22.90 24.57
N GLY A 295 -23.06 -23.62 25.29
CA GLY A 295 -22.68 -24.47 26.43
C GLY A 295 -22.83 -23.81 27.81
N LEU A 296 -22.95 -22.47 27.88
CA LEU A 296 -23.13 -21.75 29.15
C LEU A 296 -24.62 -21.52 29.49
N GLU A 297 -25.35 -22.60 29.80
CA GLU A 297 -26.74 -22.54 30.28
C GLU A 297 -26.81 -21.98 31.72
N ILE A 298 -26.73 -20.65 31.86
CA ILE A 298 -26.95 -19.96 33.13
C ILE A 298 -28.44 -20.02 33.48
N GLY A 299 -28.77 -20.82 34.49
CA GLY A 299 -30.14 -21.20 34.85
C GLY A 299 -31.09 -20.02 35.09
N LYS A 300 -32.07 -19.84 34.20
CA LYS A 300 -33.20 -18.93 34.38
C LYS A 300 -34.38 -19.65 35.04
N SER A 301 -34.34 -19.72 36.36
CA SER A 301 -35.44 -20.23 37.20
C SER A 301 -35.71 -19.29 38.37
N GLY A 302 -36.86 -18.61 38.35
CA GLY A 302 -37.28 -17.62 39.36
C GLY A 302 -37.08 -16.17 38.90
N SER A 303 -38.00 -15.24 39.16
CA SER A 303 -39.30 -15.40 39.83
C SER A 303 -40.31 -14.30 39.43
N GLU A 304 -41.58 -14.67 39.32
CA GLU A 304 -42.71 -13.79 39.63
C GLU A 304 -43.58 -14.43 40.73
N THR A 305 -44.08 -13.59 41.64
CA THR A 305 -45.23 -13.78 42.55
C THR A 305 -45.33 -15.01 43.50
N ASP A 306 -44.92 -14.77 44.76
CA ASP A 306 -45.81 -14.67 45.95
C ASP A 306 -46.16 -15.91 46.85
N SER A 307 -46.39 -15.60 48.14
CA SER A 307 -47.03 -16.35 49.25
C SER A 307 -46.30 -17.53 49.96
N THR A 308 -45.52 -17.16 51.00
CA THR A 308 -45.51 -17.66 52.43
C THR A 308 -45.55 -19.18 52.82
N PRO A 309 -45.07 -19.56 54.03
CA PRO A 309 -44.34 -20.84 54.20
C PRO A 309 -45.04 -21.98 54.98
N GLY A 310 -44.55 -23.22 54.79
CA GLY A 310 -44.93 -24.44 55.54
C GLY A 310 -43.70 -25.27 56.00
N ILE A 311 -43.83 -25.94 57.16
CA ILE A 311 -42.72 -26.50 57.95
C ILE A 311 -42.26 -27.90 57.48
N SER A 312 -40.97 -28.18 57.71
CA SER A 312 -40.15 -29.41 57.49
C SER A 312 -40.69 -30.70 58.18
N PRO A 313 -40.08 -31.93 58.08
CA PRO A 313 -38.72 -32.23 57.56
C PRO A 313 -38.41 -33.60 56.87
N ARG A 314 -37.24 -33.65 56.18
CA ARG A 314 -36.25 -34.77 56.09
C ARG A 314 -36.49 -35.99 55.17
N ILE A 315 -35.33 -36.56 54.76
CA ILE A 315 -35.00 -37.92 54.24
C ILE A 315 -34.77 -37.98 52.72
N GLU A 316 -33.69 -38.68 52.34
CA GLU A 316 -33.19 -38.89 50.98
C GLU A 316 -33.87 -40.10 50.29
N ALA A 317 -34.21 -39.98 49.00
CA ALA A 317 -34.37 -41.14 48.10
C ALA A 317 -34.36 -40.71 46.61
N GLU A 318 -33.46 -41.35 45.86
CA GLU A 318 -33.57 -41.83 44.46
C GLU A 318 -34.00 -40.90 43.30
N GLU A 319 -33.30 -41.06 42.17
CA GLU A 319 -33.66 -40.49 40.87
C GLU A 319 -34.91 -41.18 40.28
N ALA A 320 -35.77 -40.41 39.61
CA ALA A 320 -36.91 -40.95 38.86
C ALA A 320 -36.91 -40.36 37.44
N ASP A 321 -36.72 -41.22 36.43
CA ASP A 321 -36.78 -40.84 35.02
C ASP A 321 -38.17 -40.26 34.65
N PRO A 322 -38.23 -39.17 33.86
CA PRO A 322 -39.48 -38.53 33.47
C PRO A 322 -40.32 -39.46 32.59
N THR A 323 -41.64 -39.45 32.77
CA THR A 323 -42.49 -40.47 32.15
C THR A 323 -42.56 -40.33 30.62
N PRO A 324 -42.80 -41.42 29.87
CA PRO A 324 -42.92 -41.35 28.41
C PRO A 324 -43.97 -40.34 27.91
N ALA A 325 -45.01 -40.05 28.71
CA ALA A 325 -46.05 -39.07 28.39
C ALA A 325 -45.55 -37.61 28.44
N GLU A 326 -44.52 -37.32 29.23
CA GLU A 326 -43.91 -35.99 29.37
C GLU A 326 -42.84 -35.79 28.28
N ALA A 327 -42.00 -36.80 28.04
CA ALA A 327 -41.09 -36.84 26.89
C ALA A 327 -41.85 -36.63 25.56
N HIS A 328 -43.01 -37.26 25.39
CA HIS A 328 -43.84 -37.11 24.20
C HIS A 328 -44.53 -35.74 24.07
N ARG A 329 -44.65 -34.98 25.18
CA ARG A 329 -45.19 -33.61 25.18
C ARG A 329 -44.13 -32.61 24.72
N ASN A 330 -42.89 -32.75 25.22
CA ASN A 330 -41.75 -31.94 24.80
C ASN A 330 -41.39 -32.13 23.30
N PHE A 331 -41.65 -33.31 22.73
CA PHE A 331 -41.37 -33.58 21.32
C PHE A 331 -42.23 -32.78 20.33
N ARG A 332 -43.43 -32.32 20.71
CA ARG A 332 -44.39 -31.72 19.75
C ARG A 332 -44.12 -30.25 19.39
N SER A 333 -43.30 -29.53 20.16
CA SER A 333 -42.88 -28.16 19.84
C SER A 333 -41.57 -28.07 19.03
N GLY A 334 -40.99 -29.21 18.64
CA GLY A 334 -39.63 -29.28 18.07
C GLY A 334 -39.49 -29.09 16.55
N SER A 335 -40.54 -28.71 15.82
CA SER A 335 -40.67 -28.93 14.37
C SER A 335 -39.77 -28.10 13.43
N ASN A 336 -38.72 -27.44 13.94
CA ASN A 336 -37.70 -26.73 13.15
C ASN A 336 -36.24 -27.07 13.55
N LYS A 337 -36.00 -27.99 14.49
CA LYS A 337 -34.65 -28.29 15.04
C LYS A 337 -33.65 -29.03 14.12
N LYS A 338 -33.85 -29.06 12.79
CA LYS A 338 -32.91 -29.74 11.86
C LYS A 338 -31.73 -28.90 11.35
N ASN A 339 -31.79 -27.57 11.45
CA ASN A 339 -30.77 -26.64 10.94
C ASN A 339 -30.30 -25.62 12.00
N PHE A 340 -30.27 -25.97 13.29
CA PHE A 340 -29.78 -25.07 14.33
C PHE A 340 -28.26 -25.14 14.45
N ASP A 341 -27.58 -24.29 13.68
CA ASP A 341 -26.17 -23.94 13.89
C ASP A 341 -26.10 -22.98 15.11
N PRO A 342 -25.31 -23.29 16.16
CA PRO A 342 -25.23 -22.47 17.36
C PRO A 342 -24.24 -21.29 17.23
N THR A 343 -23.35 -21.27 16.23
CA THR A 343 -22.38 -20.19 15.98
C THR A 343 -22.42 -19.72 14.50
N PRO A 344 -23.60 -19.40 13.94
CA PRO A 344 -23.81 -19.29 12.49
C PRO A 344 -23.01 -18.17 11.80
N HIS A 345 -22.64 -17.12 12.55
CA HIS A 345 -21.75 -16.06 12.07
C HIS A 345 -20.31 -16.58 11.88
N LEU A 346 -19.80 -17.38 12.81
CA LEU A 346 -18.49 -18.01 12.73
C LEU A 346 -18.44 -19.07 11.63
N SER A 347 -19.46 -19.93 11.55
CA SER A 347 -19.59 -20.94 10.48
C SER A 347 -19.57 -20.30 9.08
N TYR A 348 -20.23 -19.16 8.91
CA TYR A 348 -20.14 -18.38 7.66
C TYR A 348 -18.72 -17.87 7.40
N MET A 349 -18.02 -17.33 8.41
CA MET A 349 -16.66 -16.80 8.25
C MET A 349 -15.63 -17.91 7.96
N ARG A 350 -15.74 -19.08 8.60
CA ARG A 350 -14.93 -20.27 8.27
C ARG A 350 -15.23 -20.78 6.85
N ASN A 351 -16.48 -20.67 6.38
CA ASN A 351 -16.80 -20.98 4.98
C ASN A 351 -16.32 -19.91 3.98
N LEU A 352 -16.15 -18.65 4.42
CA LEU A 352 -15.52 -17.59 3.63
C LEU A 352 -14.00 -17.79 3.54
N GLN A 353 -13.36 -18.27 4.61
CA GLN A 353 -11.94 -18.69 4.63
C GLN A 353 -11.65 -19.78 3.59
N GLN A 354 -12.53 -20.79 3.47
CA GLN A 354 -12.46 -21.84 2.45
C GLN A 354 -12.72 -21.36 1.01
N LYS A 355 -13.18 -20.11 0.83
CA LYS A 355 -13.58 -19.52 -0.45
C LYS A 355 -12.75 -18.28 -0.82
N GLN A 356 -11.57 -18.14 -0.23
CA GLN A 356 -10.63 -17.10 -0.62
C GLN A 356 -10.13 -17.32 -2.06
N PRO A 357 -9.83 -16.24 -2.80
CA PRO A 357 -9.24 -16.37 -4.13
C PRO A 357 -7.88 -17.06 -4.05
N ALA A 358 -7.58 -17.90 -5.04
CA ALA A 358 -6.26 -18.51 -5.15
C ALA A 358 -5.20 -17.44 -5.48
N ARG A 359 -4.02 -17.53 -4.85
CA ARG A 359 -2.89 -16.64 -5.13
C ARG A 359 -2.47 -16.71 -6.61
N THR A 360 -2.19 -15.57 -7.21
CA THR A 360 -1.55 -15.42 -8.52
C THR A 360 -0.12 -16.01 -8.52
N PRO A 361 0.51 -16.27 -9.68
CA PRO A 361 1.90 -16.75 -9.74
C PRO A 361 2.88 -15.84 -8.99
N MET A 362 2.75 -14.52 -9.15
CA MET A 362 3.56 -13.51 -8.45
C MET A 362 3.34 -13.56 -6.92
N GLU A 363 2.10 -13.70 -6.44
CA GLU A 363 1.82 -13.81 -5.00
C GLU A 363 2.33 -15.12 -4.38
N ARG A 364 2.41 -16.22 -5.14
CA ARG A 364 2.99 -17.50 -4.69
C ARG A 364 4.51 -17.40 -4.60
N PHE A 365 5.14 -16.87 -5.64
CA PHE A 365 6.60 -16.67 -5.70
C PHE A 365 7.08 -15.66 -4.65
N GLY A 366 6.32 -14.58 -4.43
CA GLY A 366 6.65 -13.51 -3.49
C GLY A 366 6.34 -13.78 -2.02
N VAL A 367 5.94 -15.00 -1.62
CA VAL A 367 5.67 -15.31 -0.19
C VAL A 367 6.91 -15.03 0.67
N GLY A 368 6.75 -14.15 1.65
CA GLY A 368 7.84 -13.67 2.53
C GLY A 368 8.54 -12.40 2.02
N TYR A 369 8.39 -12.08 0.73
CA TYR A 369 8.93 -10.88 0.09
C TYR A 369 7.95 -9.70 0.04
N GLN A 370 6.67 -9.89 0.38
CA GLN A 370 5.69 -8.80 0.54
C GLN A 370 6.25 -7.69 1.44
N ASP A 371 6.30 -6.46 0.95
CA ASP A 371 6.85 -5.28 1.65
C ASP A 371 8.29 -5.48 2.21
N TYR A 372 9.06 -6.43 1.68
CA TYR A 372 10.46 -6.67 2.07
C TYR A 372 11.41 -5.83 1.20
N LEU A 373 12.14 -4.92 1.83
CA LEU A 373 13.06 -4.00 1.19
C LEU A 373 14.37 -4.70 0.80
N GLN A 374 14.68 -4.73 -0.50
CA GLN A 374 15.91 -5.31 -1.06
C GLN A 374 16.75 -4.23 -1.74
N ALA A 375 18.06 -4.27 -1.60
CA ALA A 375 18.95 -3.47 -2.43
C ALA A 375 18.84 -3.97 -3.90
N PRO A 376 18.71 -3.07 -4.90
CA PRO A 376 18.76 -3.45 -6.31
C PRO A 376 20.07 -4.18 -6.63
N LEU A 377 19.99 -5.21 -7.48
CA LEU A 377 21.16 -5.96 -7.89
C LEU A 377 22.11 -5.08 -8.71
N GLN A 378 23.39 -5.43 -8.71
CA GLN A 378 24.45 -4.69 -9.41
C GLN A 378 25.34 -5.67 -10.21
N PRO A 379 24.81 -6.38 -11.23
CA PRO A 379 25.53 -7.47 -11.89
C PRO A 379 26.79 -7.00 -12.63
N LEU A 380 26.88 -5.72 -12.99
CA LEU A 380 28.07 -5.15 -13.61
C LEU A 380 29.26 -5.11 -12.63
N THR A 381 29.03 -4.57 -11.43
CA THR A 381 30.07 -4.44 -10.39
C THR A 381 30.30 -5.75 -9.62
N VAL A 382 29.25 -6.50 -9.33
CA VAL A 382 29.27 -7.70 -8.47
C VAL A 382 28.96 -8.96 -9.29
N ASN A 383 29.78 -10.00 -9.13
CA ASN A 383 29.50 -11.30 -9.75
C ASN A 383 28.40 -12.02 -8.95
N LEU A 384 27.25 -12.27 -9.59
CA LEU A 384 26.10 -12.91 -8.95
C LEU A 384 26.39 -14.36 -8.55
N GLU A 385 25.71 -14.82 -7.49
CA GLU A 385 25.74 -16.19 -7.01
C GLU A 385 24.84 -17.12 -7.84
N SER A 386 25.12 -18.43 -7.80
CA SER A 386 24.35 -19.42 -8.58
C SER A 386 22.86 -19.43 -8.20
N ILE A 387 22.53 -19.18 -6.92
CA ILE A 387 21.14 -19.12 -6.46
C ILE A 387 20.37 -17.92 -7.03
N THR A 388 21.04 -16.78 -7.28
CA THR A 388 20.44 -15.61 -7.91
C THR A 388 20.01 -15.92 -9.35
N TYR A 389 20.89 -16.57 -10.13
CA TYR A 389 20.55 -17.03 -11.48
C TYR A 389 19.43 -18.09 -11.47
N GLU A 390 19.41 -19.00 -10.48
CA GLU A 390 18.33 -19.98 -10.34
C GLU A 390 16.96 -19.33 -10.04
N VAL A 391 16.95 -18.23 -9.28
CA VAL A 391 15.73 -17.45 -9.05
C VAL A 391 15.24 -16.79 -10.34
N PHE A 392 16.14 -16.24 -11.18
CA PHE A 392 15.77 -15.71 -12.50
C PHE A 392 15.23 -16.80 -13.44
N GLU A 393 15.86 -17.98 -13.46
CA GLU A 393 15.53 -19.10 -14.35
C GLU A 393 14.20 -19.80 -14.00
N LYS A 394 13.57 -19.48 -12.86
CA LYS A 394 12.23 -19.96 -12.49
C LYS A 394 11.10 -19.24 -13.22
N ASP A 395 11.37 -18.16 -13.95
CA ASP A 395 10.37 -17.47 -14.78
C ASP A 395 10.33 -18.05 -16.22
N PRO A 396 9.30 -18.83 -16.60
CA PRO A 396 9.21 -19.35 -17.96
C PRO A 396 8.82 -18.27 -18.98
N ILE A 397 8.05 -17.25 -18.57
CA ILE A 397 7.46 -16.22 -19.43
C ILE A 397 8.56 -15.35 -20.01
N LYS A 398 9.50 -14.89 -19.19
CA LYS A 398 10.64 -14.08 -19.63
C LYS A 398 11.40 -14.76 -20.78
N TYR A 399 11.85 -16.00 -20.58
CA TYR A 399 12.68 -16.69 -21.58
C TYR A 399 11.89 -17.17 -22.80
N GLU A 400 10.59 -17.44 -22.67
CA GLU A 400 9.73 -17.71 -23.82
C GLU A 400 9.52 -16.47 -24.70
N TRP A 401 9.32 -15.28 -24.10
CA TRP A 401 9.20 -14.04 -24.87
C TRP A 401 10.51 -13.69 -25.60
N TYR A 402 11.68 -13.92 -24.97
CA TYR A 402 12.96 -13.80 -25.67
C TYR A 402 13.11 -14.81 -26.82
N GLU A 403 12.66 -16.07 -26.66
CA GLU A 403 12.66 -17.05 -27.76
C GLU A 403 11.79 -16.58 -28.93
N ARG A 404 10.58 -16.08 -28.65
CA ARG A 404 9.68 -15.50 -29.68
C ARG A 404 10.30 -14.28 -30.37
N ALA A 405 10.93 -13.37 -29.62
CA ALA A 405 11.57 -12.18 -30.18
C ALA A 405 12.73 -12.54 -31.12
N ILE A 406 13.59 -13.49 -30.73
CA ILE A 406 14.69 -13.99 -31.56
C ILE A 406 14.14 -14.73 -32.79
N ALA A 407 13.12 -15.57 -32.61
CA ALA A 407 12.49 -16.31 -33.72
C ALA A 407 11.84 -15.38 -34.75
N LYS A 408 11.18 -14.30 -34.29
CA LYS A 408 10.65 -13.25 -35.18
C LYS A 408 11.77 -12.50 -35.89
N ALA A 409 12.80 -12.08 -35.17
CA ALA A 409 13.95 -11.37 -35.77
C ALA A 409 14.67 -12.20 -36.84
N LEU A 410 14.79 -13.52 -36.66
CA LEU A 410 15.36 -14.45 -37.66
C LEU A 410 14.45 -14.64 -38.87
N LYS A 411 13.13 -14.84 -38.68
CA LYS A 411 12.13 -14.88 -39.77
C LYS A 411 12.16 -13.58 -40.59
N ASP A 412 12.09 -12.44 -39.92
CA ASP A 412 12.15 -11.10 -40.52
C ASP A 412 13.53 -10.80 -41.16
N TRP A 413 14.60 -11.54 -40.83
CA TRP A 413 15.89 -11.45 -41.52
C TRP A 413 15.86 -12.19 -42.86
N ALA A 414 15.36 -13.43 -42.84
CA ALA A 414 15.28 -14.31 -44.01
C ALA A 414 14.23 -13.82 -45.04
N GLU A 415 13.02 -13.47 -44.59
CA GLU A 415 11.93 -13.00 -45.46
C GLU A 415 12.26 -11.67 -46.15
N GLN A 416 13.05 -10.81 -45.51
CA GLN A 416 13.48 -9.53 -46.06
C GLN A 416 14.79 -9.64 -46.87
N GLY A 417 15.38 -10.85 -46.97
CA GLY A 417 16.59 -11.10 -47.75
C GLY A 417 17.83 -10.31 -47.29
N LYS A 418 17.93 -10.00 -45.98
CA LYS A 418 19.02 -9.17 -45.43
C LYS A 418 20.37 -9.88 -45.57
N PRO A 419 21.43 -9.19 -46.02
CA PRO A 419 22.78 -9.77 -46.06
C PRO A 419 23.29 -10.02 -44.63
N THR A 420 23.90 -11.18 -44.42
CA THR A 420 24.52 -11.58 -43.15
C THR A 420 25.99 -11.19 -43.08
N CYS A 421 26.55 -11.07 -41.88
CA CYS A 421 27.97 -10.81 -41.68
C CYS A 421 28.87 -12.05 -41.74
N HIS A 422 28.34 -13.28 -41.64
CA HIS A 422 29.13 -14.50 -41.83
C HIS A 422 29.36 -14.82 -43.33
N PRO A 423 30.59 -15.22 -43.75
CA PRO A 423 30.88 -15.53 -45.16
C PRO A 423 30.03 -16.65 -45.78
N GLU A 424 29.54 -17.59 -44.98
CA GLU A 424 28.74 -18.74 -45.45
C GLU A 424 27.22 -18.47 -45.46
N GLY A 425 26.78 -17.25 -45.13
CA GLY A 425 25.34 -16.91 -45.12
C GLY A 425 24.62 -17.15 -43.78
N HIS A 426 25.37 -17.41 -42.69
CA HIS A 426 24.81 -17.57 -41.34
C HIS A 426 24.59 -16.20 -40.67
N VAL A 427 23.48 -16.03 -39.94
CA VAL A 427 23.24 -14.81 -39.15
C VAL A 427 24.16 -14.81 -37.93
N VAL A 428 24.99 -13.77 -37.76
CA VAL A 428 25.92 -13.67 -36.62
C VAL A 428 25.16 -13.19 -35.39
N LEU A 429 24.88 -14.09 -34.44
CA LEU A 429 24.08 -13.80 -33.23
C LEU A 429 24.97 -13.80 -31.98
N ALA A 430 24.95 -12.70 -31.23
CA ALA A 430 25.72 -12.56 -29.99
C ALA A 430 24.80 -12.44 -28.77
N VAL A 431 24.98 -13.32 -27.77
CA VAL A 431 24.34 -13.21 -26.45
C VAL A 431 25.34 -12.59 -25.48
N VAL A 432 25.06 -11.39 -24.98
CA VAL A 432 25.95 -10.64 -24.06
C VAL A 432 25.35 -10.53 -22.66
N GLY A 433 26.15 -10.85 -21.63
CA GLY A 433 25.64 -11.06 -20.27
C GLY A 433 24.91 -12.39 -20.13
N ALA A 434 25.47 -13.47 -20.68
CA ALA A 434 24.77 -14.74 -20.87
C ALA A 434 24.40 -15.49 -19.57
N GLY A 435 24.98 -15.13 -18.42
CA GLY A 435 24.74 -15.78 -17.13
C GLY A 435 25.05 -17.27 -17.18
N ARG A 436 24.11 -18.13 -16.76
CA ARG A 436 24.22 -19.59 -16.86
C ARG A 436 23.83 -20.16 -18.24
N GLY A 437 23.52 -19.31 -19.22
CA GLY A 437 23.19 -19.69 -20.60
C GLY A 437 21.72 -19.99 -20.95
N PRO A 438 20.67 -19.56 -20.21
CA PRO A 438 19.30 -19.82 -20.63
C PRO A 438 19.00 -19.17 -22.00
N LEU A 439 19.39 -17.91 -22.21
CA LEU A 439 19.19 -17.20 -23.49
C LEU A 439 19.96 -17.82 -24.66
N VAL A 440 21.14 -18.39 -24.42
CA VAL A 440 21.90 -19.14 -25.45
C VAL A 440 21.08 -20.34 -25.93
N THR A 441 20.51 -21.09 -24.99
CA THR A 441 19.64 -22.24 -25.30
C THR A 441 18.36 -21.81 -26.02
N ARG A 442 17.79 -20.65 -25.67
CA ARG A 442 16.62 -20.06 -26.36
C ARG A 442 16.96 -19.60 -27.78
N ALA A 443 18.13 -19.00 -28.01
CA ALA A 443 18.59 -18.59 -29.34
C ALA A 443 18.81 -19.77 -30.29
N ILE A 444 19.44 -20.85 -29.81
CA ILE A 444 19.61 -22.10 -30.58
C ILE A 444 18.25 -22.71 -30.94
N ARG A 445 17.30 -22.75 -29.98
CA ARG A 445 15.92 -23.22 -30.25
C ARG A 445 15.22 -22.37 -31.30
N ALA A 446 15.33 -21.05 -31.23
CA ALA A 446 14.75 -20.14 -32.21
C ALA A 446 15.33 -20.34 -33.63
N SER A 447 16.65 -20.58 -33.77
CA SER A 447 17.26 -20.98 -35.04
C SER A 447 16.68 -22.29 -35.59
N VAL A 448 16.54 -23.32 -34.75
CA VAL A 448 15.97 -24.62 -35.15
C VAL A 448 14.48 -24.51 -35.52
N GLU A 449 13.69 -23.68 -34.82
CA GLU A 449 12.27 -23.45 -35.15
C GLU A 449 12.10 -22.68 -36.47
N THR A 450 12.96 -21.70 -36.73
CA THR A 450 12.87 -20.82 -37.91
C THR A 450 13.52 -21.41 -39.15
N GLY A 451 14.43 -22.38 -39.00
CA GLY A 451 15.25 -22.91 -40.09
C GLY A 451 16.38 -21.97 -40.54
N VAL A 452 16.57 -20.83 -39.84
CA VAL A 452 17.62 -19.86 -40.16
C VAL A 452 18.90 -20.25 -39.43
N ALA A 453 19.97 -20.55 -40.17
CA ALA A 453 21.27 -20.89 -39.62
C ALA A 453 21.92 -19.67 -38.94
N ILE A 454 22.38 -19.86 -37.70
CA ILE A 454 23.04 -18.81 -36.90
C ILE A 454 24.45 -19.25 -36.48
N GLU A 455 25.36 -18.29 -36.39
CA GLU A 455 26.62 -18.47 -35.66
C GLU A 455 26.47 -17.82 -34.27
N VAL A 456 26.67 -18.58 -33.19
CA VAL A 456 26.40 -18.11 -31.82
C VAL A 456 27.68 -17.68 -31.11
N TRP A 457 27.77 -16.40 -30.75
CA TRP A 457 28.78 -15.86 -29.85
C TRP A 457 28.17 -15.62 -28.46
N VAL A 458 28.91 -15.94 -27.40
CA VAL A 458 28.42 -15.88 -26.01
C VAL A 458 29.43 -15.15 -25.14
N VAL A 459 29.06 -13.98 -24.60
CA VAL A 459 29.94 -13.12 -23.80
C VAL A 459 29.48 -13.07 -22.36
N GLU A 460 30.36 -13.43 -21.43
CA GLU A 460 30.13 -13.35 -19.99
C GLU A 460 31.42 -12.96 -19.25
N LYS A 461 31.31 -12.05 -18.27
CA LYS A 461 32.44 -11.60 -17.45
C LYS A 461 32.60 -12.40 -16.17
N ASN A 462 31.49 -12.91 -15.61
CA ASN A 462 31.46 -13.63 -14.35
C ASN A 462 32.22 -14.95 -14.50
N PRO A 463 33.41 -15.11 -13.87
CA PRO A 463 34.26 -16.28 -14.08
C PRO A 463 33.59 -17.58 -13.62
N ASN A 464 32.66 -17.50 -12.66
CA ASN A 464 31.96 -18.65 -12.10
C ASN A 464 30.86 -19.14 -13.04
N ALA A 465 30.10 -18.21 -13.63
CA ALA A 465 29.09 -18.52 -14.64
C ALA A 465 29.73 -19.05 -15.94
N PHE A 466 30.86 -18.48 -16.35
CA PHE A 466 31.59 -18.91 -17.55
C PHE A 466 32.01 -20.40 -17.50
N VAL A 467 32.42 -20.92 -16.34
CA VAL A 467 32.75 -22.36 -16.18
C VAL A 467 31.53 -23.27 -16.42
N LEU A 468 30.32 -22.79 -16.15
CA LEU A 468 29.09 -23.51 -16.49
C LEU A 468 28.74 -23.39 -17.98
N LEU A 469 28.96 -22.22 -18.60
CA LEU A 469 28.81 -22.04 -20.05
C LEU A 469 29.74 -22.99 -20.85
N GLN A 470 30.98 -23.21 -20.37
CA GLN A 470 31.91 -24.19 -20.97
C GLN A 470 31.31 -25.61 -20.96
N ARG A 471 30.81 -26.07 -19.81
CA ARG A 471 30.16 -27.39 -19.68
C ARG A 471 28.88 -27.52 -20.50
N HIS A 472 28.10 -26.44 -20.64
CA HIS A 472 26.94 -26.42 -21.52
C HIS A 472 27.33 -26.46 -23.00
N ASN A 473 28.43 -25.81 -23.41
CA ASN A 473 28.92 -25.96 -24.77
C ASN A 473 29.33 -27.40 -25.08
N GLU A 474 30.15 -28.01 -24.21
CA GLU A 474 30.61 -29.41 -24.35
C GLU A 474 29.45 -30.42 -24.31
N GLY A 475 28.50 -30.28 -23.38
CA GLY A 475 27.50 -31.32 -23.07
C GLY A 475 26.06 -31.06 -23.51
N LEU A 476 25.68 -29.83 -23.87
CA LEU A 476 24.29 -29.45 -24.21
C LEU A 476 24.18 -28.81 -25.60
N TRP A 477 25.15 -27.98 -25.99
CA TRP A 477 25.18 -27.29 -27.30
C TRP A 477 26.13 -27.95 -28.31
N GLY A 478 26.76 -29.08 -27.95
CA GLY A 478 27.56 -29.91 -28.88
C GLY A 478 28.78 -29.22 -29.48
N GLY A 479 29.34 -28.21 -28.80
CA GLY A 479 30.46 -27.41 -29.26
C GLY A 479 30.11 -26.29 -30.24
N CYS A 480 28.82 -26.02 -30.50
CA CYS A 480 28.41 -25.11 -31.59
C CYS A 480 28.47 -23.61 -31.27
N VAL A 481 28.89 -23.19 -30.07
CA VAL A 481 28.93 -21.77 -29.68
C VAL A 481 30.34 -21.27 -29.34
N ASN A 482 30.63 -20.04 -29.73
CA ASN A 482 31.90 -19.35 -29.48
C ASN A 482 31.85 -18.63 -28.12
N LEU A 483 32.55 -19.18 -27.12
CA LEU A 483 32.55 -18.66 -25.74
C LEU A 483 33.63 -17.59 -25.52
N VAL A 484 33.24 -16.41 -25.05
CA VAL A 484 34.12 -15.27 -24.75
C VAL A 484 34.01 -14.86 -23.29
N LYS A 485 35.09 -15.05 -22.53
CA LYS A 485 35.20 -14.57 -21.15
C LYS A 485 35.67 -13.12 -21.14
N SER A 486 34.74 -12.16 -21.16
CA SER A 486 35.06 -10.73 -21.18
C SER A 486 33.93 -9.88 -20.62
N ASP A 487 34.27 -8.67 -20.17
CA ASP A 487 33.29 -7.58 -20.12
C ASP A 487 32.95 -7.21 -21.58
N MET A 488 31.65 -7.15 -21.91
CA MET A 488 31.22 -6.91 -23.29
C MET A 488 31.76 -5.58 -23.85
N ARG A 489 31.94 -4.56 -23.01
CA ARG A 489 32.47 -3.24 -23.38
C ARG A 489 33.96 -3.26 -23.75
N SER A 490 34.66 -4.35 -23.43
CA SER A 490 36.06 -4.60 -23.77
C SER A 490 36.24 -5.55 -24.96
N TRP A 491 35.18 -6.28 -25.35
CA TRP A 491 35.20 -7.24 -26.46
C TRP A 491 35.50 -6.56 -27.80
N LYS A 492 36.12 -7.29 -28.73
CA LYS A 492 36.44 -6.83 -30.09
C LYS A 492 35.52 -7.41 -31.16
N GLY A 493 34.47 -8.12 -30.73
CA GLY A 493 33.47 -8.73 -31.59
C GLY A 493 33.80 -10.17 -32.00
N PRO A 494 32.87 -10.79 -32.76
CA PRO A 494 33.09 -12.04 -33.48
C PRO A 494 34.41 -12.03 -34.24
N HIS A 495 35.04 -13.19 -34.36
CA HIS A 495 36.27 -13.33 -35.11
C HIS A 495 36.52 -14.73 -35.67
N HIS A 496 37.15 -14.77 -36.83
CA HIS A 496 37.58 -15.98 -37.52
C HIS A 496 39.07 -15.91 -37.79
N LEU A 497 39.72 -17.07 -37.92
CA LEU A 497 41.08 -17.14 -38.46
C LEU A 497 40.99 -17.01 -39.99
N ALA A 498 41.84 -16.18 -40.58
CA ALA A 498 42.00 -16.14 -42.04
C ALA A 498 42.44 -17.52 -42.57
N PRO A 499 42.03 -17.92 -43.78
CA PRO A 499 42.57 -19.11 -44.43
C PRO A 499 44.10 -19.03 -44.53
N GLU A 500 44.79 -20.15 -44.29
CA GLU A 500 46.25 -20.20 -44.36
C GLU A 500 46.74 -19.88 -45.77
N SER A 501 47.30 -18.68 -45.95
CA SER A 501 48.15 -18.37 -47.08
C SER A 501 49.47 -19.13 -46.90
N GLY A 502 49.65 -20.22 -47.65
CA GLY A 502 50.78 -21.13 -47.46
C GLY A 502 52.15 -20.45 -47.55
N ASP A 503 53.09 -20.96 -46.74
CA ASP A 503 54.52 -20.59 -46.69
C ASP A 503 54.86 -19.20 -46.09
N SER A 504 54.28 -18.89 -44.92
CA SER A 504 54.73 -17.78 -44.05
C SER A 504 54.69 -18.13 -42.57
N ASP A 505 55.79 -17.90 -41.83
CA ASP A 505 55.90 -18.02 -40.36
C ASP A 505 55.11 -16.94 -39.57
N GLU A 506 54.22 -16.17 -40.21
CA GLU A 506 53.38 -15.18 -39.53
C GLU A 506 52.18 -15.85 -38.82
N PRO A 507 51.79 -15.39 -37.62
CA PRO A 507 50.65 -15.94 -36.90
C PRO A 507 49.34 -15.71 -37.67
N PRO A 508 48.37 -16.65 -37.62
CA PRO A 508 47.16 -16.60 -38.44
C PRO A 508 46.36 -15.32 -38.18
N LYS A 509 46.10 -14.58 -39.25
CA LYS A 509 45.47 -13.25 -39.18
C LYS A 509 44.03 -13.35 -38.71
N ILE A 510 43.74 -12.71 -37.58
CA ILE A 510 42.37 -12.63 -37.03
C ILE A 510 41.55 -11.63 -37.88
N ILE A 511 40.38 -12.07 -38.36
CA ILE A 511 39.42 -11.24 -39.08
C ILE A 511 38.19 -11.07 -38.18
N HIS A 512 37.83 -9.83 -37.88
CA HIS A 512 36.62 -9.50 -37.12
C HIS A 512 35.41 -9.31 -38.05
N THR A 513 34.25 -9.83 -37.63
CA THR A 513 32.96 -9.75 -38.33
C THR A 513 31.95 -8.99 -37.45
N PRO A 514 31.06 -8.15 -38.02
CA PRO A 514 29.99 -7.52 -37.24
C PRO A 514 28.92 -8.51 -36.78
N ILE A 515 28.14 -8.11 -35.78
CA ILE A 515 27.03 -8.86 -35.21
C ILE A 515 25.74 -8.46 -35.92
N ASP A 516 25.00 -9.42 -36.46
CA ASP A 516 23.69 -9.20 -37.09
C ASP A 516 22.56 -9.05 -36.05
N ILE A 517 22.55 -9.91 -35.02
CA ILE A 517 21.57 -9.87 -33.92
C ILE A 517 22.28 -9.92 -32.56
N LEU A 518 22.11 -8.87 -31.76
CA LEU A 518 22.62 -8.77 -30.40
C LEU A 518 21.49 -9.03 -29.40
N VAL A 519 21.68 -9.95 -28.47
CA VAL A 519 20.71 -10.33 -27.44
C VAL A 519 21.29 -10.09 -26.04
N SER A 520 20.53 -9.44 -25.17
CA SER A 520 20.91 -9.21 -23.77
C SER A 520 19.70 -9.18 -22.84
N GLU A 521 19.92 -9.49 -21.57
CA GLU A 521 18.96 -9.30 -20.49
C GLU A 521 19.74 -8.72 -19.30
N LEU A 522 19.67 -7.40 -19.20
CA LEU A 522 20.42 -6.55 -18.27
C LEU A 522 19.47 -5.57 -17.57
N LEU A 523 18.18 -5.92 -17.49
CA LEU A 523 17.11 -4.99 -17.11
C LEU A 523 16.83 -5.12 -15.62
N GLY A 524 16.98 -4.01 -14.90
CA GLY A 524 16.53 -3.92 -13.52
C GLY A 524 15.04 -3.59 -13.43
N SER A 525 14.53 -3.49 -12.20
CA SER A 525 13.12 -3.17 -11.90
C SER A 525 12.65 -1.78 -12.41
N PHE A 526 13.58 -0.91 -12.79
CA PHE A 526 13.35 0.39 -13.43
C PHE A 526 13.90 0.43 -14.88
N GLY A 527 14.21 -0.72 -15.47
CA GLY A 527 14.85 -0.87 -16.77
C GLY A 527 16.35 -0.56 -16.72
N ASP A 528 16.72 0.71 -16.59
CA ASP A 528 18.11 1.17 -16.74
C ASP A 528 18.99 1.12 -15.47
N ASN A 529 18.45 0.65 -14.34
CA ASN A 529 19.13 0.65 -13.03
C ASN A 529 20.20 -0.44 -12.84
N GLU A 530 20.40 -1.30 -13.84
CA GLU A 530 21.48 -2.31 -13.89
C GLU A 530 22.46 -2.03 -15.04
N LEU A 531 22.46 -0.78 -15.52
CA LEU A 531 23.42 -0.21 -16.48
C LEU A 531 23.40 -0.84 -17.87
N SER A 532 22.24 -1.38 -18.27
CA SER A 532 21.97 -1.81 -19.64
C SER A 532 22.36 -0.76 -20.72
N PRO A 533 22.09 0.56 -20.58
CA PRO A 533 22.53 1.54 -21.58
C PRO A 533 24.05 1.57 -21.74
N GLU A 534 24.77 1.66 -20.63
CA GLU A 534 26.24 1.75 -20.59
C GLU A 534 26.94 0.46 -21.06
N CYS A 535 26.31 -0.70 -20.85
CA CYS A 535 26.75 -1.98 -21.37
C CYS A 535 26.57 -2.09 -22.89
N LEU A 536 25.39 -1.72 -23.40
CA LEU A 536 25.02 -1.90 -24.81
C LEU A 536 25.61 -0.83 -25.73
N ASP A 537 25.81 0.41 -25.26
CA ASP A 537 26.62 1.41 -25.97
C ASP A 537 28.04 0.89 -26.23
N GLY A 538 28.62 0.18 -25.25
CA GLY A 538 29.96 -0.40 -25.35
C GLY A 538 30.11 -1.47 -26.43
N VAL A 539 29.03 -2.15 -26.84
CA VAL A 539 29.02 -3.14 -27.94
C VAL A 539 28.31 -2.66 -29.21
N THR A 540 27.66 -1.49 -29.20
CA THR A 540 26.96 -0.94 -30.38
C THR A 540 27.90 -0.78 -31.58
N HIS A 541 29.18 -0.50 -31.36
CA HIS A 541 30.21 -0.41 -32.41
C HIS A 541 30.56 -1.74 -33.09
N LEU A 542 30.10 -2.88 -32.56
CA LEU A 542 30.29 -4.23 -33.11
C LEU A 542 29.08 -4.70 -33.91
N LEU A 543 27.95 -3.98 -33.86
CA LEU A 543 26.71 -4.34 -34.54
C LEU A 543 26.76 -3.97 -36.04
N ASN A 544 26.10 -4.76 -36.88
CA ASN A 544 25.89 -4.48 -38.30
C ASN A 544 25.25 -3.08 -38.48
N PRO A 545 25.94 -2.09 -39.07
CA PRO A 545 25.54 -0.68 -38.99
C PRO A 545 24.37 -0.29 -39.89
N VAL A 546 23.83 -1.23 -40.69
CA VAL A 546 22.71 -0.98 -41.61
C VAL A 546 21.49 -1.84 -41.28
N HIS A 547 21.71 -3.07 -40.81
CA HIS A 547 20.64 -4.05 -40.57
C HIS A 547 20.62 -4.63 -39.16
N GLY A 548 21.60 -4.29 -38.31
CA GLY A 548 21.78 -4.87 -37.00
C GLY A 548 20.60 -4.68 -36.05
N ILE A 549 20.20 -5.76 -35.40
CA ILE A 549 19.09 -5.79 -34.45
C ILE A 549 19.65 -5.91 -33.02
N SER A 550 19.10 -5.12 -32.09
CA SER A 550 19.26 -5.36 -30.66
C SER A 550 17.97 -5.92 -30.07
N ILE A 551 18.09 -6.88 -29.15
CA ILE A 551 17.02 -7.45 -28.34
C ILE A 551 17.47 -7.33 -26.87
N PRO A 552 16.89 -6.42 -26.06
CA PRO A 552 15.77 -5.54 -26.38
C PRO A 552 16.12 -4.39 -27.34
N ALA A 553 15.18 -4.05 -28.22
CA ALA A 553 15.27 -2.89 -29.10
C ALA A 553 15.04 -1.56 -28.36
N SER A 554 14.20 -1.56 -27.31
CA SER A 554 14.03 -0.38 -26.45
C SER A 554 13.45 -0.72 -25.08
N TYR A 555 13.63 0.19 -24.11
CA TYR A 555 12.95 0.13 -22.82
C TYR A 555 12.71 1.52 -22.24
N SER A 556 11.73 1.60 -21.34
CA SER A 556 11.24 2.82 -20.71
C SER A 556 11.04 2.62 -19.22
N ALA A 557 11.50 3.58 -18.41
CA ALA A 557 11.28 3.62 -16.97
C ALA A 557 9.96 4.34 -16.69
N HIS A 558 9.11 3.79 -15.81
CA HIS A 558 7.78 4.35 -15.49
C HIS A 558 7.61 4.52 -13.99
N LEU A 559 6.90 5.57 -13.54
CA LEU A 559 6.66 5.79 -12.11
C LEU A 559 5.26 6.32 -11.78
N SER A 560 4.86 6.17 -10.51
CA SER A 560 3.68 6.82 -9.90
C SER A 560 3.93 7.10 -8.41
N PRO A 561 3.44 8.22 -7.85
CA PRO A 561 3.49 8.48 -6.41
C PRO A 561 2.54 7.55 -5.63
N ILE A 562 3.01 7.02 -4.49
CA ILE A 562 2.27 6.09 -3.63
C ILE A 562 2.26 6.51 -2.16
N SER A 563 1.27 5.98 -1.44
CA SER A 563 1.27 5.93 0.01
C SER A 563 1.66 4.52 0.46
N SER A 564 2.72 4.38 1.26
CA SER A 564 3.03 3.17 2.02
C SER A 564 3.65 3.58 3.36
N PRO A 565 2.83 3.78 4.41
CA PRO A 565 3.32 4.17 5.74
C PRO A 565 4.18 3.06 6.35
N ARG A 566 3.86 1.79 6.05
CA ARG A 566 4.66 0.62 6.43
C ARG A 566 6.11 0.73 5.95
N LEU A 567 6.33 0.89 4.64
CA LEU A 567 7.68 0.96 4.07
C LEU A 567 8.45 2.20 4.56
N HIS A 568 7.75 3.32 4.79
CA HIS A 568 8.34 4.50 5.40
C HIS A 568 8.79 4.23 6.84
N ALA A 569 7.98 3.56 7.67
CA ALA A 569 8.36 3.18 9.04
C ALA A 569 9.54 2.20 9.06
N ASP A 570 9.53 1.18 8.19
CA ASP A 570 10.62 0.20 8.06
C ASP A 570 11.94 0.88 7.63
N ILE A 571 11.90 1.92 6.78
CA ILE A 571 13.08 2.72 6.39
C ILE A 571 13.51 3.69 7.50
N ALA A 572 12.58 4.34 8.20
CA ALA A 572 12.89 5.24 9.32
C ALA A 572 13.59 4.48 10.45
N ASN A 573 13.11 3.27 10.80
CA ASN A 573 13.77 2.37 11.74
C ASN A 573 15.18 1.96 11.27
N GLN A 574 15.34 1.65 9.97
CA GLN A 574 16.66 1.38 9.39
C GLN A 574 17.61 2.58 9.41
N SER A 575 17.12 3.82 9.34
CA SER A 575 18.00 5.00 9.27
C SER A 575 18.87 5.21 10.51
N ILE A 576 18.51 4.59 11.64
CA ILE A 576 19.28 4.53 12.88
C ILE A 576 20.62 3.79 12.66
N THR A 577 20.62 2.76 11.80
CA THR A 577 21.81 1.95 11.48
C THR A 577 22.40 2.26 10.10
N ASN A 578 21.58 2.69 9.14
CA ASN A 578 21.99 3.13 7.81
C ASN A 578 21.40 4.51 7.47
N PRO A 579 22.11 5.62 7.78
CA PRO A 579 21.66 6.97 7.45
C PRO A 579 21.49 7.29 5.95
N ALA A 580 21.86 6.37 5.04
CA ALA A 580 21.59 6.49 3.61
C ALA A 580 20.23 5.90 3.19
N ALA A 581 19.57 5.08 4.02
CA ALA A 581 18.35 4.35 3.66
C ALA A 581 17.23 5.22 3.04
N PRO A 582 16.94 6.46 3.51
CA PRO A 582 15.95 7.34 2.86
C PRO A 582 16.38 7.93 1.50
N GLU A 583 17.59 7.63 1.02
CA GLU A 583 18.16 8.04 -0.27
C GLU A 583 18.56 6.83 -1.14
N THR A 584 18.36 5.60 -0.64
CA THR A 584 18.55 4.34 -1.36
C THR A 584 17.23 3.94 -2.04
N PRO A 585 17.22 3.59 -3.34
CA PRO A 585 16.07 2.96 -3.98
C PRO A 585 16.05 1.46 -3.67
N TYR A 586 14.86 0.86 -3.50
CA TYR A 586 14.72 -0.55 -3.08
C TYR A 586 13.89 -1.35 -4.08
N VAL A 587 14.30 -2.58 -4.40
CA VAL A 587 13.40 -3.58 -5.00
C VAL A 587 12.50 -4.13 -3.90
N VAL A 588 11.19 -4.17 -4.14
CA VAL A 588 10.22 -4.58 -3.11
C VAL A 588 8.92 -5.06 -3.75
N MET A 589 8.38 -6.20 -3.29
CA MET A 589 7.01 -6.60 -3.64
C MET A 589 6.02 -5.71 -2.89
N LEU A 590 5.70 -4.55 -3.47
CA LEU A 590 4.74 -3.58 -2.94
C LEU A 590 3.38 -4.25 -2.65
N HIS A 591 2.93 -4.22 -1.39
CA HIS A 591 1.73 -4.94 -0.97
C HIS A 591 0.84 -4.11 -0.05
N ALA A 592 1.38 -3.59 1.06
CA ALA A 592 0.71 -2.60 1.92
C ALA A 592 0.90 -1.17 1.38
N PHE A 593 0.20 -0.83 0.29
CA PHE A 593 0.27 0.49 -0.33
C PHE A 593 -1.03 0.92 -1.05
N ASP A 594 -1.10 2.20 -1.42
CA ASP A 594 -2.16 2.81 -2.25
C ASP A 594 -1.58 3.78 -3.29
N PHE A 595 -2.24 3.92 -4.44
CA PHE A 595 -1.84 4.83 -5.53
C PHE A 595 -2.53 6.19 -5.37
N LEU A 596 -1.75 7.26 -5.19
CA LEU A 596 -2.30 8.60 -4.93
C LEU A 596 -2.90 9.28 -6.16
N SER A 597 -2.56 8.82 -7.37
CA SER A 597 -3.04 9.37 -8.64
C SER A 597 -3.71 8.27 -9.46
N THR A 598 -5.03 8.37 -9.65
CA THR A 598 -5.84 7.32 -10.28
C THR A 598 -6.93 7.91 -11.19
N LEU A 599 -7.36 7.11 -12.15
CA LEU A 599 -8.52 7.34 -13.02
C LEU A 599 -9.75 6.61 -12.44
N GLN A 600 -10.78 7.37 -12.11
CA GLN A 600 -12.13 6.83 -12.00
C GLN A 600 -12.79 6.85 -13.38
N LYS A 601 -13.34 5.72 -13.82
CA LYS A 601 -14.32 5.69 -14.91
C LYS A 601 -15.52 6.59 -14.52
N PRO A 602 -16.10 7.39 -15.43
CA PRO A 602 -17.30 8.15 -15.13
C PRO A 602 -18.42 7.23 -14.64
N VAL A 603 -19.04 7.56 -13.51
CA VAL A 603 -20.27 6.88 -13.08
C VAL A 603 -21.38 7.35 -14.01
N GLU A 604 -21.86 6.47 -14.89
CA GLU A 604 -23.03 6.78 -15.71
C GLU A 604 -24.20 7.19 -14.80
N PRO A 605 -24.85 8.34 -15.03
CA PRO A 605 -25.99 8.74 -14.23
C PRO A 605 -27.12 7.74 -14.45
N LYS A 606 -27.43 6.95 -13.41
CA LYS A 606 -28.54 5.98 -13.43
C LYS A 606 -29.81 6.68 -13.88
N LYS A 607 -30.25 6.41 -15.11
CA LYS A 607 -31.51 6.93 -15.66
C LYS A 607 -32.62 6.58 -14.66
N SER A 608 -33.32 7.60 -14.19
CA SER A 608 -34.46 7.42 -13.30
C SER A 608 -35.50 6.56 -14.00
N ALA A 609 -35.89 5.46 -13.36
CA ALA A 609 -36.92 4.58 -13.91
C ALA A 609 -38.26 5.32 -13.93
N SER A 610 -38.69 5.76 -15.11
CA SER A 610 -40.02 6.34 -15.30
C SER A 610 -41.08 5.27 -15.05
N ALA A 611 -42.06 5.59 -14.21
CA ALA A 611 -43.10 4.64 -13.82
C ALA A 611 -43.98 4.29 -15.03
N SER A 612 -44.01 3.00 -15.38
CA SER A 612 -44.98 2.41 -16.30
C SER A 612 -46.04 1.65 -15.50
N LYS A 613 -47.31 1.79 -15.91
CA LYS A 613 -48.45 1.14 -15.23
C LYS A 613 -48.48 -0.36 -15.56
N PRO A 614 -49.02 -1.21 -14.65
CA PRO A 614 -49.34 -2.59 -15.01
C PRO A 614 -50.47 -2.62 -16.05
N THR A 615 -50.35 -3.54 -17.00
CA THR A 615 -51.45 -4.09 -17.79
C THR A 615 -51.35 -5.62 -17.73
N SER A 616 -52.48 -6.31 -17.90
CA SER A 616 -52.67 -7.69 -17.44
C SER A 616 -53.19 -8.60 -18.55
N GLU A 617 -53.05 -9.91 -18.30
CA GLU A 617 -53.65 -11.03 -19.05
C GLU A 617 -53.04 -11.35 -20.43
N GLY A 618 -53.22 -12.62 -20.86
CA GLY A 618 -52.66 -13.16 -22.11
C GLY A 618 -51.79 -14.41 -21.91
N GLY A 619 -52.40 -15.54 -21.55
CA GLY A 619 -51.71 -16.83 -21.43
C GLY A 619 -51.55 -17.56 -22.76
N GLY A 620 -50.45 -18.30 -22.94
CA GLY A 620 -50.21 -19.17 -24.09
C GLY A 620 -49.15 -20.23 -23.78
N ASN A 621 -49.54 -21.51 -23.82
CA ASN A 621 -48.65 -22.64 -23.55
C ASN A 621 -48.14 -23.25 -24.88
N GLY A 622 -46.84 -23.51 -24.99
CA GLY A 622 -46.23 -24.06 -26.20
C GLY A 622 -44.80 -24.53 -25.95
N GLY A 623 -44.62 -25.84 -25.80
CA GLY A 623 -43.30 -26.44 -25.58
C GLY A 623 -42.55 -26.71 -26.89
N GLY A 624 -41.25 -26.45 -26.90
CA GLY A 624 -40.34 -26.83 -27.97
C GLY A 624 -38.93 -27.03 -27.43
N GLN A 625 -38.36 -28.22 -27.60
CA GLN A 625 -36.96 -28.49 -27.29
C GLN A 625 -36.08 -28.07 -28.48
N SER A 626 -35.07 -27.24 -28.23
CA SER A 626 -34.00 -26.97 -29.18
C SER A 626 -32.65 -26.88 -28.45
N THR A 627 -31.86 -27.96 -28.54
CA THR A 627 -30.49 -28.01 -28.01
C THR A 627 -29.53 -27.31 -28.96
N GLN A 628 -28.97 -26.16 -28.55
CA GLN A 628 -27.68 -25.66 -29.03
C GLN A 628 -27.04 -24.80 -27.93
N GLY A 629 -25.71 -24.81 -27.85
CA GLY A 629 -24.95 -24.19 -26.76
C GLY A 629 -24.61 -22.72 -27.00
N GLY A 630 -24.31 -22.00 -25.92
CA GLY A 630 -23.77 -20.64 -26.00
C GLY A 630 -23.54 -20.02 -24.62
N GLY A 631 -22.40 -19.34 -24.46
CA GLY A 631 -22.12 -18.44 -23.34
C GLY A 631 -21.72 -19.10 -22.02
N ASN A 632 -20.41 -19.18 -21.75
CA ASN A 632 -19.93 -19.12 -20.37
C ASN A 632 -20.43 -17.81 -19.76
N THR A 633 -21.32 -17.87 -18.77
CA THR A 633 -21.80 -16.68 -18.06
C THR A 633 -20.65 -16.06 -17.28
N SER A 634 -20.08 -14.97 -17.81
CA SER A 634 -19.00 -14.24 -17.17
C SER A 634 -19.41 -13.83 -15.75
N SER A 635 -18.64 -14.30 -14.76
CA SER A 635 -18.85 -13.95 -13.36
C SER A 635 -18.77 -12.43 -13.20
N PRO A 636 -19.77 -11.75 -12.61
CA PRO A 636 -19.74 -10.31 -12.48
C PRO A 636 -18.52 -9.88 -11.66
N ARG A 637 -17.60 -9.11 -12.28
CA ARG A 637 -16.44 -8.53 -11.58
C ARG A 637 -16.92 -7.81 -10.32
N PRO A 638 -16.26 -7.99 -9.15
CA PRO A 638 -16.45 -7.08 -8.04
C PRO A 638 -16.06 -5.66 -8.47
N SER A 639 -16.58 -4.65 -7.77
CA SER A 639 -16.38 -3.22 -8.09
C SER A 639 -14.92 -2.91 -8.42
N GLU A 640 -14.66 -2.53 -9.67
CA GLU A 640 -13.30 -2.34 -10.17
C GLU A 640 -12.56 -1.27 -9.37
N SER A 641 -11.32 -1.56 -8.99
CA SER A 641 -10.40 -0.59 -8.40
C SER A 641 -10.11 0.54 -9.40
N PRO A 642 -9.88 1.78 -8.92
CA PRO A 642 -9.55 2.89 -9.80
C PRO A 642 -8.18 2.65 -10.44
N THR A 643 -8.06 2.85 -11.75
CA THR A 643 -6.83 2.51 -12.50
C THR A 643 -5.72 3.51 -12.17
N PRO A 644 -4.50 3.08 -11.78
CA PRO A 644 -3.43 4.00 -11.43
C PRO A 644 -2.90 4.79 -12.63
N ILE A 645 -2.50 6.03 -12.40
CA ILE A 645 -1.84 6.89 -13.39
C ILE A 645 -0.34 6.67 -13.25
N ILE A 646 0.17 5.72 -14.02
CA ILE A 646 1.61 5.45 -14.18
C ILE A 646 2.11 6.18 -15.43
N LYS A 647 3.32 6.76 -15.37
CA LYS A 647 3.88 7.59 -16.45
C LYS A 647 5.34 7.28 -16.72
N SER A 648 5.69 7.21 -18.01
CA SER A 648 7.06 7.10 -18.49
C SER A 648 7.89 8.31 -18.06
N ALA A 649 9.01 8.06 -17.39
CA ALA A 649 10.02 9.04 -17.02
C ALA A 649 10.94 9.36 -18.21
N TRP A 650 11.46 8.33 -18.86
CA TRP A 650 12.36 8.39 -20.01
C TRP A 650 12.50 7.00 -20.66
N SER A 651 13.20 6.93 -21.80
CA SER A 651 13.51 5.70 -22.50
C SER A 651 14.96 5.62 -23.00
N PHE A 652 15.35 4.42 -23.43
CA PHE A 652 16.57 4.08 -24.14
C PHE A 652 16.22 3.18 -25.33
N SER A 653 17.05 3.18 -26.37
CA SER A 653 16.84 2.42 -27.60
C SER A 653 18.17 1.96 -28.18
N HIS A 654 18.18 0.74 -28.72
CA HIS A 654 19.39 0.04 -29.16
C HIS A 654 19.22 -0.53 -30.58
N PRO A 655 20.21 -0.40 -31.48
CA PRO A 655 21.49 0.30 -31.30
C PRO A 655 21.35 1.81 -31.08
N ASN A 656 22.18 2.36 -30.20
CA ASN A 656 22.17 3.79 -29.89
C ASN A 656 23.00 4.58 -30.91
N ILE A 657 22.36 5.01 -32.00
CA ILE A 657 22.98 5.78 -33.09
C ILE A 657 23.60 7.12 -32.60
N ASN A 658 23.17 7.62 -31.43
CA ASN A 658 23.67 8.87 -30.84
C ASN A 658 24.78 8.66 -29.79
N ALA A 659 25.24 7.43 -29.57
CA ALA A 659 26.37 7.16 -28.68
C ALA A 659 27.66 7.82 -29.24
N PRO A 660 28.45 8.53 -28.40
CA PRO A 660 29.70 9.12 -28.85
C PRO A 660 30.71 8.01 -29.20
N PRO A 661 31.42 8.10 -30.34
CA PRO A 661 32.40 7.08 -30.73
C PRO A 661 33.55 7.00 -29.70
N PRO A 662 34.08 5.79 -29.43
CA PRO A 662 35.14 5.61 -28.44
C PRO A 662 36.39 6.42 -28.81
N SER A 663 36.81 7.31 -27.90
CA SER A 663 37.96 8.19 -28.13
C SER A 663 39.29 7.43 -28.07
N PRO A 664 40.17 7.54 -29.08
CA PRO A 664 41.50 6.91 -29.04
C PRO A 664 42.47 7.62 -28.07
N VAL A 665 42.06 8.70 -27.41
CA VAL A 665 42.91 9.57 -26.56
C VAL A 665 42.46 9.57 -25.08
N SER A 666 41.29 9.02 -24.76
CA SER A 666 40.75 8.97 -23.39
C SER A 666 40.36 7.53 -23.03
N SER A 667 40.89 7.01 -21.93
CA SER A 667 40.45 5.74 -21.34
C SER A 667 39.05 5.83 -20.70
N THR A 668 38.53 7.03 -20.47
CA THR A 668 37.18 7.27 -19.99
C THR A 668 36.29 7.71 -21.15
N ILE A 669 35.30 6.89 -21.51
CA ILE A 669 34.22 7.26 -22.43
C ILE A 669 33.25 8.17 -21.65
N SER A 670 32.77 9.24 -22.28
CA SER A 670 31.76 10.09 -21.65
C SER A 670 30.39 9.43 -21.70
N ASN A 671 29.70 9.34 -20.56
CA ASN A 671 28.33 8.83 -20.47
C ASN A 671 27.28 9.96 -20.33
N ALA A 672 27.66 11.21 -20.63
CA ALA A 672 26.77 12.37 -20.52
C ALA A 672 25.53 12.28 -21.43
N HIS A 673 25.59 11.52 -22.53
CA HIS A 673 24.44 11.25 -23.42
C HIS A 673 23.40 10.30 -22.80
N ASN A 674 23.74 9.57 -21.73
CA ASN A 674 22.85 8.71 -20.96
C ASN A 674 22.28 9.37 -19.69
N VAL A 675 22.57 10.66 -19.48
CA VAL A 675 21.86 11.50 -18.50
C VAL A 675 20.40 11.67 -18.92
N ARG A 676 19.48 11.63 -17.95
CA ARG A 676 18.03 11.85 -18.18
C ARG A 676 17.46 12.81 -17.15
N ARG A 677 16.39 13.51 -17.53
CA ARG A 677 15.58 14.36 -16.65
C ARG A 677 14.12 14.27 -17.05
N THR A 678 13.24 14.16 -16.07
CA THR A 678 11.79 14.24 -16.28
C THR A 678 11.13 15.17 -15.26
N ARG A 679 9.94 15.69 -15.60
CA ARG A 679 9.07 16.41 -14.65
C ARG A 679 7.61 16.04 -14.93
N LEU A 680 7.09 15.12 -14.12
CA LEU A 680 5.81 14.45 -14.33
C LEU A 680 4.75 14.94 -13.34
N ALA A 681 3.60 15.35 -13.86
CA ALA A 681 2.44 15.81 -13.08
C ALA A 681 1.40 14.69 -12.90
N PHE A 682 0.94 14.50 -11.66
CA PHE A 682 0.04 13.44 -11.23
C PHE A 682 -1.17 14.06 -10.49
N PRO A 683 -2.37 14.09 -11.10
CA PRO A 683 -3.55 14.66 -10.46
C PRO A 683 -4.05 13.77 -9.32
N CYS A 684 -4.27 14.35 -8.15
CA CYS A 684 -4.69 13.67 -6.93
C CYS A 684 -6.07 14.18 -6.51
N ARG A 685 -7.12 13.42 -6.83
CA ARG A 685 -8.52 13.79 -6.49
C ARG A 685 -8.76 13.67 -4.99
N GLU A 686 -8.30 12.57 -4.42
CA GLU A 686 -8.47 12.21 -3.01
C GLU A 686 -7.32 12.77 -2.17
N ARG A 687 -7.56 12.93 -0.87
CA ARG A 687 -6.49 13.29 0.08
C ARG A 687 -5.68 12.06 0.49
N GLY A 688 -4.39 12.24 0.76
CA GLY A 688 -3.51 11.18 1.25
C GLY A 688 -2.14 11.70 1.66
N THR A 689 -1.19 10.79 1.81
CA THR A 689 0.21 11.11 2.19
C THR A 689 1.16 10.42 1.22
N CYS A 690 2.02 11.19 0.56
CA CYS A 690 3.05 10.66 -0.33
C CYS A 690 4.24 10.19 0.51
N HIS A 691 4.53 8.89 0.47
CA HIS A 691 5.63 8.26 1.19
C HIS A 691 6.82 7.96 0.27
N GLY A 692 6.57 7.80 -1.03
CA GLY A 692 7.57 7.50 -2.05
C GLY A 692 6.96 7.33 -3.44
N LEU A 693 7.77 6.88 -4.38
CA LEU A 693 7.39 6.60 -5.77
C LEU A 693 7.55 5.10 -6.03
N ALA A 694 6.51 4.47 -6.58
CA ALA A 694 6.63 3.15 -7.18
C ALA A 694 7.18 3.30 -8.60
N GLY A 695 8.18 2.49 -8.95
CA GLY A 695 8.82 2.44 -10.26
C GLY A 695 8.70 1.07 -10.91
N TYR A 696 8.59 1.09 -12.23
CA TYR A 696 8.35 -0.05 -13.12
C TYR A 696 9.10 0.16 -14.43
N PHE A 697 9.05 -0.81 -15.35
CA PHE A 697 9.51 -0.64 -16.73
C PHE A 697 8.60 -1.31 -17.76
N GLU A 698 8.70 -0.85 -19.00
CA GLU A 698 8.21 -1.56 -20.20
C GLU A 698 9.33 -1.63 -21.24
N THR A 699 9.47 -2.76 -21.93
CA THR A 699 10.48 -3.00 -22.96
C THR A 699 9.88 -3.63 -24.21
N VAL A 700 10.33 -3.16 -25.37
CA VAL A 700 10.13 -3.82 -26.65
C VAL A 700 11.34 -4.73 -26.88
N LEU A 701 11.12 -6.05 -26.87
CA LEU A 701 12.17 -7.00 -27.20
C LEU A 701 12.48 -6.93 -28.69
N TYR A 702 11.46 -7.16 -29.53
CA TYR A 702 11.53 -6.97 -30.98
C TYR A 702 10.11 -6.76 -31.55
N ASP A 703 9.93 -5.66 -32.29
CA ASP A 703 8.66 -5.25 -32.94
C ASP A 703 7.43 -5.28 -32.01
N ASP A 704 6.54 -6.27 -32.13
CA ASP A 704 5.34 -6.45 -31.32
C ASP A 704 5.56 -7.30 -30.04
N VAL A 705 6.75 -7.88 -29.87
CA VAL A 705 7.08 -8.70 -28.70
C VAL A 705 7.58 -7.81 -27.56
N GLU A 706 6.68 -7.50 -26.62
CA GLU A 706 6.95 -6.63 -25.46
C GLU A 706 6.98 -7.38 -24.11
N LEU A 707 7.71 -6.83 -23.13
CA LEU A 707 7.57 -7.18 -21.71
C LEU A 707 7.26 -5.94 -20.86
N SER A 708 6.54 -6.12 -19.75
CA SER A 708 6.13 -5.05 -18.83
C SER A 708 6.02 -5.51 -17.38
N THR A 709 6.51 -4.67 -16.46
CA THR A 709 6.23 -4.75 -15.02
C THR A 709 5.21 -3.70 -14.55
N ASN A 710 4.75 -2.82 -15.45
CA ASN A 710 3.72 -1.82 -15.15
C ASN A 710 2.36 -2.53 -14.92
N PRO A 711 1.75 -2.45 -13.71
CA PRO A 711 0.52 -3.18 -13.37
C PRO A 711 -0.73 -2.79 -14.18
N VAL A 712 -0.67 -1.75 -15.03
CA VAL A 712 -1.74 -1.43 -15.99
C VAL A 712 -1.63 -2.24 -17.29
N THR A 713 -0.42 -2.70 -17.66
CA THR A 713 -0.13 -3.37 -18.94
C THR A 713 0.45 -4.78 -18.79
N MET A 714 0.96 -5.15 -17.61
CA MET A 714 1.58 -6.46 -17.32
C MET A 714 0.66 -7.65 -17.66
N ASP A 715 -0.63 -7.59 -17.32
CA ASP A 715 -1.61 -8.63 -17.67
C ASP A 715 -1.82 -8.81 -19.19
N ALA A 716 -1.50 -7.80 -19.99
CA ALA A 716 -1.63 -7.83 -21.45
C ALA A 716 -0.31 -8.18 -22.16
N LYS A 717 0.83 -7.71 -21.65
CA LYS A 717 2.17 -7.88 -22.26
C LYS A 717 2.94 -9.08 -21.69
N SER A 718 2.71 -9.46 -20.42
CA SER A 718 3.59 -10.35 -19.65
C SER A 718 2.82 -11.19 -18.60
N ALA A 719 1.64 -11.68 -18.96
CA ALA A 719 0.77 -12.42 -18.06
C ALA A 719 1.49 -13.61 -17.38
N GLY A 720 1.60 -13.57 -16.04
CA GLY A 720 2.22 -14.62 -15.24
C GLY A 720 3.75 -14.52 -15.06
N MET A 721 4.39 -13.47 -15.57
CA MET A 721 5.81 -13.17 -15.34
C MET A 721 6.09 -12.91 -13.85
N ILE A 722 7.28 -13.29 -13.36
CA ILE A 722 7.68 -13.22 -11.93
C ILE A 722 9.09 -12.66 -11.69
N SER A 723 9.89 -12.44 -12.74
CA SER A 723 11.32 -12.06 -12.65
C SER A 723 11.63 -10.78 -11.88
N TRP A 724 10.68 -9.84 -11.79
CA TRP A 724 10.90 -8.50 -11.25
C TRP A 724 9.77 -8.08 -10.32
N PHE A 725 10.11 -7.69 -9.10
CA PHE A 725 9.25 -6.85 -8.27
C PHE A 725 9.43 -5.37 -8.65
N PRO A 726 8.49 -4.47 -8.30
CA PRO A 726 8.68 -3.03 -8.47
C PRO A 726 9.90 -2.48 -7.74
N ILE A 727 10.39 -1.32 -8.17
CA ILE A 727 11.33 -0.50 -7.41
C ILE A 727 10.57 0.57 -6.60
N TYR A 728 11.13 1.00 -5.47
CA TYR A 728 10.58 2.02 -4.59
C TYR A 728 11.62 3.10 -4.31
N PHE A 729 11.26 4.35 -4.59
CA PHE A 729 12.06 5.54 -4.27
C PHE A 729 11.42 6.25 -3.06
N PRO A 730 11.99 6.12 -1.84
CA PRO A 730 11.41 6.69 -0.62
C PRO A 730 11.48 8.22 -0.58
N LEU A 731 10.70 8.85 0.30
CA LEU A 731 10.91 10.22 0.75
C LEU A 731 11.38 10.22 2.22
N LYS A 732 12.36 11.07 2.55
CA LYS A 732 12.83 11.33 3.94
C LYS A 732 11.72 11.79 4.88
N THR A 733 10.77 12.56 4.33
CA THR A 733 9.66 13.17 5.06
C THR A 733 8.40 12.97 4.22
N PRO A 734 7.34 12.35 4.75
CA PRO A 734 6.09 12.16 4.01
C PRO A 734 5.43 13.50 3.69
N LEU A 735 4.89 13.65 2.47
CA LEU A 735 4.22 14.88 2.06
C LEU A 735 2.70 14.71 2.13
N THR A 736 2.03 15.61 2.86
CA THR A 736 0.56 15.69 2.85
C THR A 736 0.06 16.12 1.46
N VAL A 737 -0.91 15.37 0.93
CA VAL A 737 -1.53 15.58 -0.37
C VAL A 737 -3.00 15.97 -0.15
N PRO A 738 -3.38 17.25 -0.31
CA PRO A 738 -4.78 17.66 -0.21
C PRO A 738 -5.65 17.05 -1.32
N ALA A 739 -6.97 16.98 -1.09
CA ALA A 739 -7.91 16.63 -2.14
C ALA A 739 -7.88 17.66 -3.30
N ASN A 740 -8.13 17.20 -4.52
CA ASN A 740 -8.08 17.98 -5.77
C ASN A 740 -6.73 18.71 -6.02
N SER A 741 -5.63 18.14 -5.54
CA SER A 741 -4.27 18.65 -5.74
C SER A 741 -3.57 17.98 -6.93
N GLU A 742 -2.31 18.34 -7.14
CA GLU A 742 -1.42 17.72 -8.12
C GLU A 742 -0.04 17.51 -7.50
N ILE A 743 0.42 16.25 -7.48
CA ILE A 743 1.79 15.90 -7.16
C ILE A 743 2.63 16.11 -8.43
N VAL A 744 3.80 16.74 -8.32
CA VAL A 744 4.81 16.75 -9.38
C VAL A 744 6.07 16.08 -8.90
N VAL A 745 6.51 15.08 -9.66
CA VAL A 745 7.81 14.43 -9.51
C VAL A 745 8.78 15.08 -10.48
N THR A 746 9.90 15.59 -9.99
CA THR A 746 11.06 15.91 -10.85
C THR A 746 12.15 14.89 -10.53
N MET A 747 12.63 14.17 -11.54
CA MET A 747 13.60 13.09 -11.36
C MET A 747 14.70 13.16 -12.42
N TYR A 748 15.90 12.76 -12.03
CA TYR A 748 17.12 12.80 -12.83
C TYR A 748 17.79 11.41 -12.81
N ARG A 749 18.50 11.08 -13.89
CA ARG A 749 19.51 10.03 -13.97
C ARG A 749 20.83 10.72 -14.31
N GLN A 750 21.82 10.59 -13.45
CA GLN A 750 23.07 11.36 -13.46
C GLN A 750 24.29 10.43 -13.56
N THR A 751 25.43 10.98 -13.97
CA THR A 751 26.72 10.26 -14.00
C THR A 751 27.92 11.21 -13.83
N ASP A 752 29.01 10.70 -13.26
CA ASP A 752 30.34 11.32 -13.22
C ASP A 752 31.35 10.60 -14.14
N ASN A 753 30.86 9.69 -15.00
CA ASN A 753 31.62 8.74 -15.82
C ASN A 753 32.35 7.62 -15.03
N ARG A 754 32.02 7.42 -13.74
CA ARG A 754 32.43 6.25 -12.93
C ARG A 754 31.24 5.55 -12.28
N LYS A 755 30.26 6.34 -11.85
CA LYS A 755 28.98 5.92 -11.30
C LYS A 755 27.81 6.41 -12.15
N VAL A 756 26.66 5.76 -12.01
CA VAL A 756 25.34 6.28 -12.39
C VAL A 756 24.45 6.30 -11.15
N TRP A 757 23.61 7.31 -10.99
CA TRP A 757 22.66 7.39 -9.87
C TRP A 757 21.38 8.14 -10.27
N TYR A 758 20.35 8.01 -9.43
CA TYR A 758 19.11 8.77 -9.54
C TYR A 758 19.01 9.86 -8.48
N GLU A 759 18.35 10.95 -8.85
CA GLU A 759 17.98 12.04 -7.93
C GLU A 759 16.50 12.37 -8.10
N TRP A 760 15.75 12.55 -7.02
CA TRP A 760 14.32 12.82 -7.07
C TRP A 760 13.84 13.82 -6.02
N ILE A 761 12.87 14.62 -6.42
CA ILE A 761 12.21 15.63 -5.59
C ILE A 761 10.72 15.69 -5.94
N VAL A 762 9.88 15.81 -4.92
CA VAL A 762 8.43 15.79 -5.05
C VAL A 762 7.84 17.11 -4.54
N GLU A 763 6.98 17.72 -5.34
CA GLU A 763 6.24 18.93 -5.01
C GLU A 763 4.74 18.62 -4.98
N VAL A 764 3.98 19.21 -4.05
CA VAL A 764 2.52 19.13 -4.01
C VAL A 764 1.93 20.51 -4.26
N PHE A 765 0.99 20.59 -5.19
CA PHE A 765 0.31 21.84 -5.56
C PHE A 765 -1.20 21.74 -5.36
N ALA A 766 -1.76 22.67 -4.58
CA ALA A 766 -3.20 22.85 -4.50
C ALA A 766 -3.72 23.68 -5.69
N ARG A 767 -5.00 23.46 -6.04
CA ARG A 767 -5.76 24.29 -6.98
C ARG A 767 -6.57 25.29 -6.17
N ASP A 768 -6.21 26.56 -6.26
CA ASP A 768 -6.92 27.64 -5.57
C ASP A 768 -8.20 27.99 -6.36
N THR A 769 -9.35 27.79 -5.73
CA THR A 769 -10.63 28.33 -6.19
C THR A 769 -10.80 29.72 -5.62
N LEU A 770 -10.49 30.74 -6.43
CA LEU A 770 -10.77 32.14 -6.12
C LEU A 770 -12.28 32.32 -5.86
N SER A 771 -12.67 32.24 -4.60
CA SER A 771 -14.00 32.63 -4.14
C SER A 771 -14.20 34.11 -4.51
N PRO A 772 -15.24 34.47 -5.28
CA PRO A 772 -15.44 35.86 -5.65
C PRO A 772 -15.69 36.68 -4.39
N LEU A 773 -14.86 37.71 -4.18
CA LEU A 773 -15.01 38.65 -3.07
C LEU A 773 -16.46 39.18 -3.06
N PRO A 774 -17.15 39.21 -1.90
CA PRO A 774 -18.49 39.76 -1.82
C PRO A 774 -18.45 41.22 -2.28
N ALA A 775 -19.21 41.54 -3.32
CA ALA A 775 -19.17 42.86 -3.94
C ALA A 775 -19.55 43.94 -2.92
N THR A 776 -18.62 44.84 -2.64
CA THR A 776 -18.80 45.94 -1.67
C THR A 776 -19.87 46.90 -2.17
N THR A 777 -21.09 46.76 -1.67
CA THR A 777 -22.21 47.65 -1.98
C THR A 777 -21.93 49.06 -1.49
N THR A 778 -21.67 49.97 -2.42
CA THR A 778 -21.37 51.39 -2.16
C THR A 778 -22.63 52.18 -1.79
N SER A 779 -23.12 52.01 -0.57
CA SER A 779 -24.12 52.90 0.03
C SER A 779 -23.44 54.13 0.65
N GLY A 780 -23.44 55.26 -0.06
CA GLY A 780 -22.88 56.51 0.45
C GLY A 780 -23.82 57.24 1.42
N ALA A 781 -23.30 57.62 2.60
CA ALA A 781 -23.93 58.59 3.50
C ALA A 781 -22.83 59.42 4.19
N SER A 782 -23.06 60.72 4.35
CA SER A 782 -22.04 61.69 4.76
C SER A 782 -22.21 62.19 6.19
N SER A 783 -21.18 62.06 7.03
CA SER A 783 -21.05 62.80 8.29
C SER A 783 -19.59 62.88 8.74
N GLN A 784 -19.09 64.09 8.99
CA GLN A 784 -17.84 64.29 9.74
C GLN A 784 -18.05 63.94 11.23
N PRO A 785 -16.97 63.65 11.96
CA PRO A 785 -16.65 64.54 13.08
C PRO A 785 -15.17 64.97 13.15
N GLN A 786 -14.91 65.90 14.06
CA GLN A 786 -13.67 66.68 14.20
C GLN A 786 -12.52 65.89 14.87
N GLN A 787 -11.28 66.34 14.64
CA GLN A 787 -10.16 66.08 15.55
C GLN A 787 -10.30 66.91 16.83
N PRO A 788 -9.68 66.45 17.93
CA PRO A 788 -8.84 67.32 18.75
C PRO A 788 -7.36 66.88 18.70
N SER A 789 -6.46 67.80 19.04
CA SER A 789 -5.00 67.71 18.83
C SER A 789 -4.19 67.68 20.12
N SER A 790 -3.04 67.00 20.12
CA SER A 790 -1.91 67.36 21.01
C SER A 790 -0.55 67.03 20.37
N SER A 791 0.45 67.87 20.65
CA SER A 791 1.83 67.89 20.13
C SER A 791 2.77 66.94 20.93
N ALA A 792 4.05 66.69 20.58
CA ALA A 792 5.04 67.57 19.96
C ALA A 792 6.21 66.90 19.16
N SER A 793 7.19 67.75 18.77
CA SER A 793 8.33 67.59 17.84
C SER A 793 9.47 66.66 18.33
N SER A 794 10.57 66.34 17.61
CA SER A 794 11.33 66.98 16.49
C SER A 794 12.41 66.01 15.90
N SER A 795 13.04 66.16 14.71
CA SER A 795 12.70 66.78 13.40
C SER A 795 13.89 66.68 12.38
N LEU A 796 13.63 66.36 11.09
CA LEU A 796 14.48 66.60 9.88
C LEU A 796 15.84 65.84 9.74
N PRO A 797 16.44 65.73 8.52
CA PRO A 797 15.84 65.42 7.20
C PRO A 797 16.64 64.35 6.37
N HIS A 798 16.06 63.88 5.24
CA HIS A 798 16.71 62.98 4.26
C HIS A 798 17.35 63.70 3.06
N PRO A 799 18.41 63.13 2.45
CA PRO A 799 18.82 63.38 1.05
C PRO A 799 18.30 62.29 0.06
N PRO A 800 18.20 62.58 -1.25
CA PRO A 800 17.66 61.65 -2.27
C PRO A 800 18.73 60.85 -3.06
N PRO A 801 18.35 59.73 -3.73
CA PRO A 801 19.23 58.96 -4.62
C PRO A 801 19.29 59.49 -6.08
N PRO A 802 20.31 59.10 -6.88
CA PRO A 802 20.57 59.62 -8.24
C PRO A 802 19.85 58.88 -9.40
N PRO A 803 19.81 59.46 -10.62
CA PRO A 803 19.13 58.90 -11.81
C PRO A 803 19.99 57.90 -12.64
N PRO A 804 19.36 57.11 -13.55
CA PRO A 804 20.05 56.09 -14.37
C PRO A 804 20.60 56.60 -15.73
N PRO A 805 21.69 55.99 -16.26
CA PRO A 805 22.25 56.31 -17.58
C PRO A 805 21.88 55.31 -18.71
N SER A 806 22.04 55.74 -19.97
CA SER A 806 21.97 54.95 -21.23
C SER A 806 22.56 55.79 -22.39
N PRO A 807 22.74 55.33 -23.66
CA PRO A 807 22.70 53.96 -24.22
C PRO A 807 23.86 53.58 -25.20
N SER A 808 23.92 52.31 -25.63
CA SER A 808 24.42 51.82 -26.97
C SER A 808 25.95 51.91 -27.29
N PRO A 809 26.50 51.34 -28.41
CA PRO A 809 25.85 50.63 -29.54
C PRO A 809 26.51 49.34 -30.10
N SER A 810 25.77 48.64 -31.00
CA SER A 810 26.13 47.85 -32.23
C SER A 810 27.54 47.24 -32.45
N SER A 811 27.75 46.11 -33.16
CA SER A 811 26.89 45.14 -33.89
C SER A 811 27.73 43.92 -34.35
N THR A 812 27.16 42.74 -34.60
CA THR A 812 26.95 42.09 -35.94
C THR A 812 26.63 40.58 -35.74
N SER A 813 26.07 39.79 -36.68
CA SER A 813 25.32 40.12 -37.91
C SER A 813 24.07 39.20 -38.18
N PRO A 814 23.93 38.26 -39.16
CA PRO A 814 22.61 38.00 -39.78
C PRO A 814 22.25 36.45 -39.84
N PRO A 815 21.36 35.88 -40.71
CA PRO A 815 20.25 35.05 -40.17
C PRO A 815 19.93 33.71 -40.90
N ALA A 816 18.94 32.97 -40.37
CA ALA A 816 18.24 31.88 -41.06
C ALA A 816 16.71 32.12 -41.05
N ARG A 817 15.98 31.48 -41.97
CA ARG A 817 14.61 31.85 -42.38
C ARG A 817 13.57 30.81 -41.95
N ALA A 818 12.38 31.26 -41.54
CA ALA A 818 11.27 30.39 -41.13
C ALA A 818 10.17 30.31 -42.19
N GLU A 819 9.48 29.17 -42.24
CA GLU A 819 8.13 29.02 -42.81
C GLU A 819 7.23 28.26 -41.82
N LYS A 820 5.90 28.33 -42.00
CA LYS A 820 4.90 27.92 -41.01
C LYS A 820 4.16 26.63 -41.40
N GLY A 821 3.85 25.81 -40.40
CA GLY A 821 2.70 24.91 -40.39
C GLY A 821 1.90 25.14 -39.11
N THR A 822 0.57 25.16 -39.17
CA THR A 822 -0.30 25.56 -38.05
C THR A 822 -1.51 24.63 -37.92
N ASP A 823 -1.76 24.08 -36.73
CA ASP A 823 -3.12 23.95 -36.18
C ASP A 823 -3.11 23.52 -34.70
N VAL A 824 -3.22 24.48 -33.76
CA VAL A 824 -3.61 24.26 -32.36
C VAL A 824 -4.27 25.55 -31.81
N ASP A 825 -5.61 25.64 -31.81
CA ASP A 825 -6.35 26.50 -30.84
C ASP A 825 -7.85 26.10 -30.75
N LYS A 826 -8.16 25.08 -29.94
CA LYS A 826 -9.53 24.78 -29.48
C LYS A 826 -9.55 24.20 -28.06
N ASP A 827 -9.07 24.99 -27.09
CA ASP A 827 -9.48 24.81 -25.68
C ASP A 827 -9.31 26.12 -24.88
N LYS A 828 -10.33 26.97 -24.92
CA LYS A 828 -10.44 28.22 -24.12
C LYS A 828 -11.82 28.35 -23.49
N ALA A 829 -12.10 27.46 -22.54
CA ALA A 829 -13.32 27.49 -21.71
C ALA A 829 -13.08 26.88 -20.31
N ALA A 830 -11.95 27.19 -19.68
CA ALA A 830 -11.64 26.84 -18.29
C ALA A 830 -11.29 28.11 -17.49
N GLY A 831 -11.77 28.19 -16.25
CA GLY A 831 -11.47 29.32 -15.35
C GLY A 831 -10.01 29.35 -14.92
N ASP A 832 -9.52 30.54 -14.56
CA ASP A 832 -8.11 30.79 -14.25
C ASP A 832 -7.75 30.29 -12.84
N PHE A 833 -7.53 28.97 -12.71
CA PHE A 833 -7.19 28.32 -11.44
C PHE A 833 -5.74 28.61 -11.04
N ARG A 834 -5.55 29.38 -9.97
CA ARG A 834 -4.21 29.65 -9.44
C ARG A 834 -3.61 28.38 -8.82
N ARG A 835 -2.45 27.97 -9.33
CA ARG A 835 -1.66 26.85 -8.81
C ARG A 835 -0.77 27.33 -7.66
N VAL A 836 -0.94 26.75 -6.46
CA VAL A 836 -0.14 27.12 -5.27
C VAL A 836 0.61 25.90 -4.75
N ARG A 837 1.94 26.01 -4.55
CA ARG A 837 2.74 24.92 -3.94
C ARG A 837 2.49 24.89 -2.44
N VAL A 838 2.05 23.75 -1.92
CA VAL A 838 1.67 23.55 -0.51
C VAL A 838 2.62 22.62 0.25
N ALA A 839 3.33 21.74 -0.44
CA ALA A 839 4.41 20.94 0.14
C ALA A 839 5.52 20.69 -0.89
N MET A 840 6.71 20.36 -0.41
CA MET A 840 7.90 20.05 -1.20
C MET A 840 8.84 19.18 -0.36
N SER A 841 9.39 18.10 -0.94
CA SER A 841 10.43 17.31 -0.28
C SER A 841 11.81 17.96 -0.42
N GLU A 842 12.79 17.44 0.33
CA GLU A 842 14.19 17.61 -0.04
C GLU A 842 14.49 16.99 -1.42
N LEU A 843 15.67 17.30 -1.96
CA LEU A 843 16.29 16.48 -2.99
C LEU A 843 16.85 15.21 -2.33
N HIS A 844 16.55 14.07 -2.92
CA HIS A 844 17.14 12.77 -2.59
C HIS A 844 18.13 12.42 -3.70
N SER A 845 19.26 11.81 -3.36
CA SER A 845 20.29 11.41 -4.34
C SER A 845 20.93 10.08 -3.94
N SER A 846 20.75 9.07 -4.77
CA SER A 846 21.29 7.71 -4.57
C SER A 846 22.79 7.59 -4.89
N ILE A 847 23.51 8.71 -5.00
CA ILE A 847 24.94 8.75 -5.39
C ILE A 847 25.86 7.92 -4.49
N LYS A 848 25.52 7.78 -3.20
CA LYS A 848 26.21 6.93 -2.21
C LYS A 848 26.28 5.48 -2.72
N ASP A 849 25.10 4.94 -3.03
CA ASP A 849 24.89 3.58 -3.57
C ASP A 849 24.97 3.53 -5.11
N GLY A 850 25.37 4.65 -5.74
CA GLY A 850 25.40 4.82 -7.19
C GLY A 850 26.19 3.73 -7.90
N CYS A 851 25.57 3.16 -8.93
CA CYS A 851 25.98 1.98 -9.66
C CYS A 851 27.35 2.17 -10.32
N LEU A 852 28.33 1.31 -10.04
CA LEU A 852 29.69 1.43 -10.58
C LEU A 852 29.82 0.76 -11.95
N MET A 853 30.36 1.53 -12.91
CA MET A 853 30.69 1.11 -14.27
C MET A 853 32.05 0.40 -14.34
#